data_AF-A0A925SZP3-F1
#
_entry.id   AF-A0A925SZP3-F1
#
_cell.length_a   1.000
_cell.length_b   1.000
_cell.length_c   1.000
_cell.angle_alpha   90.00
_cell.angle_beta   90.00
_cell.angle_gamma   90.00
#
_symmetry.space_group_name_H-M   'P 1'
#
loop_
_entity.id
_entity.type
_entity.pdbx_description
1 polymer ?
#
loop_
_entity_poly.entity_id
_entity_poly.type
_entity_poly.pdbx_seq_one_letter_code
_entity_poly.pdbx_strand_id
1 'polypeptide(L)'
;MNTLKKIALAATALLATPAFAGGPLANCGDGVPYLWANGGQNITWNADLGDLGELTKAQADAFVAQSFASWQNVTTSTVSYVQGANLPVDVDETNFVAYLEAEEPDGLSAIVYDDSGAIFELLYGEGSGVLGFAGPEFGDPATCTITEGLSFLNGPEFTPADALSGLAIMTHEFGHFSNLGHSQTNGGILLGLAVGSPEPSGPAPSNTFGAPTVPDFANNEYLETMYPFFFGPAFGEESLALDDTTAISRLYPEPTYLSTTASVSGSIFAPNGSTRISGVNVIARNVANPFLDAVSALSGDFTDATDPVASPVVGTYRFTGLTPGAQYAVYVDEILDGGFSTPPRTLPGPEEFASGATESSSDVTSTFAPIVAAAGATRSGVNVIFNLWLPGMPLPVGDDGFAELFPGFPIDFCGQRFTSLFANANGSVTFGTSSAAFSENTAAHLNGPPRIAGLWDDLDPSSGGSVIFEETPNSFTVRWQGVPEFNAVTTNTFSITLNRKNPLGEHLGAIAGNPFSITYGTLAATDGLAGYSCGGGSTSGYETETDLSALRGSIGGVVAIPAIYEDLVGTGAGEVNDLRGTLRFNGVNRIIDLTELVRRNDSIRRATPLLKLPFDSANPVFATEIDRDRDDVDFYSFRVRAGDVLAIEVVRGTLDSIIGVFDADTGELLVADDDGGNGLLSRLLLQTDIDRRLAVAVSTFPDVEFIGAGDTKGRYSLYINTYRGTPIAIGDDDSVPVALTRPFLFQGQARNSVFVNSNGSLSFGVGDPSFDANVPDFLAGPPRISPLWTDFDPTGFLGNEGVVLVDTTSRPAAVHFVSVSEFFSSNPNYFTAELGDQGKIAIKWGPTARGAALVGVTQGGGVADPGPWDLSRRGLRRDGTTYENFDFGISTRGVSNFDLFFDEIRNR
;
A
#
# COMPACT_ATOMS: atom_id res chain seq x y z
N MET A 1 -0.19 20.29 26.13
CA MET A 1 0.47 19.08 26.67
C MET A 1 -0.62 18.03 26.80
N ASN A 2 -1.11 17.54 25.67
CA ASN A 2 -1.82 16.27 25.62
C ASN A 2 -0.72 15.24 25.30
N THR A 3 -0.72 14.10 25.98
CA THR A 3 0.31 13.04 25.82
C THR A 3 -0.24 11.78 25.17
N LEU A 4 -1.56 11.68 25.04
CA LEU A 4 -2.26 10.55 24.44
C LEU A 4 -2.11 10.60 22.91
N LYS A 5 -2.07 9.42 22.29
CA LYS A 5 -2.17 9.24 20.85
C LYS A 5 -3.30 8.27 20.53
N LYS A 6 -3.96 8.51 19.39
CA LYS A 6 -4.74 7.48 18.70
C LYS A 6 -3.77 6.37 18.26
N ILE A 7 -4.11 5.13 18.59
CA ILE A 7 -3.43 3.94 18.08
C ILE A 7 -4.02 3.69 16.69
N ALA A 8 -3.16 3.44 15.69
CA ALA A 8 -3.62 3.27 14.31
C ALA A 8 -4.54 2.03 14.23
N LEU A 9 -5.78 2.25 13.77
CA LEU A 9 -6.81 1.23 13.79
C LEU A 9 -6.60 0.23 12.64
N ALA A 10 -5.92 -0.88 12.93
CA ALA A 10 -5.59 -1.91 11.92
C ALA A 10 -6.82 -2.62 11.30
N ALA A 11 -8.02 -2.37 11.83
CA ALA A 11 -9.26 -3.07 11.49
C ALA A 11 -9.87 -2.70 10.12
N THR A 12 -9.82 -1.44 9.70
CA THR A 12 -10.51 -0.95 8.50
C THR A 12 -9.67 -0.98 7.23
N ALA A 13 -8.39 -1.36 7.34
CA ALA A 13 -7.43 -1.33 6.23
C ALA A 13 -7.08 -2.75 5.73
N LEU A 14 -7.92 -3.29 4.83
CA LEU A 14 -7.49 -4.31 3.85
C LEU A 14 -6.44 -3.75 2.84
N LEU A 15 -6.04 -2.48 3.00
CA LEU A 15 -4.97 -1.80 2.27
C LEU A 15 -3.70 -1.64 3.14
N ALA A 16 -2.90 -2.70 3.18
CA ALA A 16 -1.45 -2.64 3.37
C ALA A 16 -0.89 -1.88 4.60
N THR A 17 -1.53 -2.02 5.77
CA THR A 17 -0.86 -1.84 7.07
C THR A 17 -0.31 -3.19 7.61
N PRO A 18 0.72 -3.17 8.49
CA PRO A 18 1.50 -4.35 8.88
C PRO A 18 0.70 -5.54 9.51
N ALA A 19 1.21 -6.81 9.41
CA ALA A 19 0.55 -8.07 9.88
C ALA A 19 1.42 -9.35 10.35
N PHE A 20 1.97 -9.90 11.49
CA PHE A 20 2.20 -10.07 12.99
C PHE A 20 1.27 -10.89 13.91
N ALA A 21 1.67 -12.12 14.26
CA ALA A 21 0.79 -13.20 14.72
C ALA A 21 1.30 -13.86 16.00
N GLY A 22 0.41 -14.20 16.94
CA GLY A 22 0.81 -14.55 18.31
C GLY A 22 1.50 -13.38 19.00
N GLY A 23 1.38 -12.15 18.48
CA GLY A 23 1.98 -10.91 18.97
C GLY A 23 1.01 -10.06 19.82
N PRO A 24 1.45 -8.91 20.35
CA PRO A 24 0.54 -7.81 20.66
C PRO A 24 -0.08 -7.26 19.36
N LEU A 25 -1.22 -6.59 19.39
CA LEU A 25 -1.79 -5.90 18.22
C LEU A 25 -1.10 -4.54 17.96
N ALA A 26 -0.74 -3.85 19.04
CA ALA A 26 -0.14 -2.52 19.04
C ALA A 26 1.10 -2.47 19.94
N ASN A 27 2.21 -1.95 19.39
CA ASN A 27 3.46 -1.70 20.11
C ASN A 27 3.63 -0.22 20.47
N CYS A 28 4.16 0.03 21.66
CA CYS A 28 4.56 1.35 22.15
C CYS A 28 6.00 1.71 21.71
N GLY A 29 6.81 0.70 21.39
CA GLY A 29 8.17 0.81 20.88
C GLY A 29 8.87 -0.55 20.92
N ASP A 30 10.16 -0.57 20.58
CA ASP A 30 10.97 -1.79 20.47
C ASP A 30 10.88 -2.72 21.69
N GLY A 31 10.24 -3.88 21.51
CA GLY A 31 10.09 -4.90 22.54
C GLY A 31 9.04 -4.58 23.60
N VAL A 32 8.22 -3.54 23.41
CA VAL A 32 7.29 -3.02 24.41
C VAL A 32 5.87 -2.91 23.82
N PRO A 33 4.95 -3.84 24.16
CA PRO A 33 3.56 -3.74 23.75
C PRO A 33 2.85 -2.60 24.49
N TYR A 34 1.77 -2.06 23.92
CA TYR A 34 0.77 -1.38 24.73
C TYR A 34 0.06 -2.40 25.65
N LEU A 35 -0.27 -2.01 26.87
CA LEU A 35 -0.97 -2.87 27.84
C LEU A 35 -2.11 -2.13 28.51
N TRP A 36 -3.22 -2.81 28.76
CA TRP A 36 -4.28 -2.28 29.62
C TRP A 36 -3.79 -2.01 31.05
N ALA A 37 -4.25 -0.89 31.62
CA ALA A 37 -3.83 -0.41 32.94
C ALA A 37 -3.99 -1.45 34.06
N ASN A 38 -3.17 -1.31 35.12
CA ASN A 38 -3.14 -2.19 36.29
C ASN A 38 -2.85 -3.68 35.98
N GLY A 39 -2.27 -3.99 34.82
CA GLY A 39 -2.05 -5.38 34.37
C GLY A 39 -3.34 -6.01 33.84
N GLY A 40 -4.12 -5.27 33.08
CA GLY A 40 -5.40 -5.73 32.53
C GLY A 40 -6.50 -5.93 33.58
N GLN A 41 -6.41 -5.27 34.75
CA GLN A 41 -7.40 -5.46 35.83
C GLN A 41 -8.53 -4.43 35.79
N ASN A 42 -9.77 -4.91 35.64
CA ASN A 42 -11.00 -4.12 35.50
C ASN A 42 -11.02 -3.26 34.23
N ILE A 43 -10.59 -3.84 33.10
CA ILE A 43 -10.77 -3.26 31.76
C ILE A 43 -12.26 -2.97 31.56
N THR A 44 -12.60 -1.73 31.23
CA THR A 44 -14.00 -1.33 31.03
C THR A 44 -14.41 -1.56 29.59
N TRP A 45 -15.65 -2.00 29.37
CA TRP A 45 -16.30 -2.07 28.05
C TRP A 45 -17.68 -1.42 28.11
N ASN A 46 -18.09 -0.76 27.04
CA ASN A 46 -19.26 0.11 26.98
C ASN A 46 -20.21 -0.37 25.88
N ALA A 47 -21.27 -1.07 26.27
CA ALA A 47 -22.23 -1.67 25.34
C ALA A 47 -23.08 -0.62 24.60
N ASP A 48 -23.46 -0.91 23.36
CA ASP A 48 -24.43 -0.14 22.56
C ASP A 48 -25.81 0.05 23.24
N LEU A 49 -26.76 0.72 22.59
CA LEU A 49 -28.17 0.74 22.96
C LEU A 49 -29.07 -0.15 22.09
N GLY A 50 -28.60 -0.56 20.90
CA GLY A 50 -29.33 -1.37 19.93
C GLY A 50 -29.41 -2.87 20.24
N ASP A 51 -30.14 -3.57 19.37
CA ASP A 51 -30.11 -5.03 19.24
C ASP A 51 -28.90 -5.45 18.34
N LEU A 52 -28.65 -6.75 18.17
CA LEU A 52 -27.57 -7.30 17.33
C LEU A 52 -28.10 -8.47 16.49
N GLY A 53 -28.71 -8.15 15.35
CA GLY A 53 -29.23 -9.13 14.39
C GLY A 53 -30.50 -9.81 14.89
N GLU A 54 -30.43 -11.11 15.21
CA GLU A 54 -31.53 -11.79 15.92
C GLU A 54 -31.36 -11.77 17.46
N LEU A 55 -30.25 -11.24 18.00
CA LEU A 55 -30.06 -11.07 19.44
C LEU A 55 -30.65 -9.73 19.91
N THR A 56 -31.63 -9.76 20.82
CA THR A 56 -31.98 -8.50 21.53
C THR A 56 -30.80 -7.99 22.34
N LYS A 57 -30.74 -6.69 22.65
CA LYS A 57 -29.67 -6.08 23.46
C LYS A 57 -29.33 -6.88 24.72
N ALA A 58 -30.34 -7.35 25.43
CA ALA A 58 -30.16 -8.10 26.68
C ALA A 58 -29.58 -9.51 26.47
N GLN A 59 -29.56 -10.02 25.23
CA GLN A 59 -28.84 -11.21 24.80
C GLN A 59 -27.43 -10.84 24.31
N ALA A 60 -27.29 -9.77 23.51
CA ALA A 60 -25.99 -9.26 23.06
C ALA A 60 -25.07 -8.93 24.26
N ASP A 61 -25.53 -8.12 25.23
CA ASP A 61 -24.81 -7.82 26.48
C ASP A 61 -24.40 -9.08 27.26
N ALA A 62 -25.20 -10.16 27.18
CA ALA A 62 -24.94 -11.43 27.84
C ALA A 62 -23.91 -12.29 27.10
N PHE A 63 -23.91 -12.26 25.77
CA PHE A 63 -22.86 -12.87 24.94
C PHE A 63 -21.54 -12.14 25.14
N VAL A 64 -21.55 -10.80 25.09
CA VAL A 64 -20.36 -9.97 25.31
C VAL A 64 -19.71 -10.28 26.67
N ALA A 65 -20.53 -10.31 27.74
CA ALA A 65 -20.07 -10.70 29.07
C ALA A 65 -19.57 -12.16 29.17
N GLN A 66 -20.08 -13.08 28.34
CA GLN A 66 -19.63 -14.48 28.30
C GLN A 66 -18.29 -14.64 27.58
N SER A 67 -18.11 -13.99 26.43
CA SER A 67 -16.85 -14.00 25.67
C SER A 67 -15.70 -13.35 26.44
N PHE A 68 -15.96 -12.21 27.11
CA PHE A 68 -14.98 -11.66 28.05
C PHE A 68 -14.66 -12.64 29.18
N ALA A 69 -15.66 -13.33 29.74
CA ALA A 69 -15.44 -14.30 30.80
C ALA A 69 -14.56 -15.50 30.37
N SER A 70 -14.57 -15.91 29.09
CA SER A 70 -13.62 -16.91 28.56
C SER A 70 -12.17 -16.51 28.84
N TRP A 71 -11.80 -15.27 28.52
CA TRP A 71 -10.47 -14.70 28.81
C TRP A 71 -10.20 -14.53 30.31
N GLN A 72 -11.19 -14.16 31.12
CA GLN A 72 -11.05 -14.05 32.59
C GLN A 72 -10.79 -15.40 33.28
N ASN A 73 -11.21 -16.51 32.66
CA ASN A 73 -11.01 -17.85 33.22
C ASN A 73 -9.59 -18.40 32.99
N VAL A 74 -8.73 -17.69 32.25
CA VAL A 74 -7.33 -18.08 32.02
C VAL A 74 -6.51 -17.88 33.30
N THR A 75 -6.43 -18.93 34.12
CA THR A 75 -5.83 -18.90 35.48
C THR A 75 -4.33 -18.52 35.56
N THR A 76 -3.66 -18.30 34.42
CA THR A 76 -2.29 -17.80 34.30
C THR A 76 -2.21 -16.31 33.91
N SER A 77 -3.37 -15.66 33.72
CA SER A 77 -3.52 -14.26 33.35
C SER A 77 -4.18 -13.45 34.47
N THR A 78 -3.76 -12.19 34.66
CA THR A 78 -4.38 -11.23 35.59
C THR A 78 -5.60 -10.51 34.99
N VAL A 79 -5.95 -10.80 33.74
CA VAL A 79 -6.93 -10.02 32.96
C VAL A 79 -8.35 -10.13 33.54
N SER A 80 -9.06 -9.00 33.62
CA SER A 80 -10.44 -8.93 34.08
C SER A 80 -11.18 -7.75 33.49
N TYR A 81 -12.41 -7.96 33.06
CA TYR A 81 -13.26 -6.96 32.40
C TYR A 81 -14.47 -6.61 33.26
N VAL A 82 -15.05 -5.43 33.04
CA VAL A 82 -16.24 -4.93 33.73
C VAL A 82 -17.09 -4.08 32.77
N GLN A 83 -18.42 -4.28 32.78
CA GLN A 83 -19.32 -3.43 32.01
C GLN A 83 -19.37 -2.03 32.63
N GLY A 84 -19.13 -1.02 31.80
CA GLY A 84 -19.20 0.39 32.16
C GLY A 84 -20.64 0.94 32.15
N ALA A 85 -20.78 2.19 31.74
CA ALA A 85 -22.07 2.69 31.25
C ALA A 85 -22.24 2.25 29.78
N ASN A 86 -23.48 2.11 29.33
CA ASN A 86 -23.75 1.96 27.90
C ASN A 86 -23.30 3.23 27.13
N LEU A 87 -23.14 3.10 25.81
CA LEU A 87 -22.97 4.21 24.90
C LEU A 87 -24.13 5.22 25.02
N PRO A 88 -23.90 6.52 24.72
CA PRO A 88 -24.89 7.57 24.93
C PRO A 88 -26.01 7.59 23.87
N VAL A 89 -25.81 6.88 22.75
CA VAL A 89 -26.75 6.71 21.64
C VAL A 89 -26.76 5.24 21.20
N ASP A 90 -27.68 4.94 20.28
CA ASP A 90 -27.75 3.72 19.47
C ASP A 90 -26.81 3.94 18.25
N VAL A 91 -25.83 3.06 18.01
CA VAL A 91 -24.82 3.29 16.96
C VAL A 91 -25.21 2.59 15.66
N ASP A 92 -25.41 3.37 14.60
CA ASP A 92 -25.94 2.94 13.31
C ASP A 92 -25.11 3.49 12.13
N GLU A 93 -25.47 3.10 10.90
CA GLU A 93 -24.79 3.52 9.68
C GLU A 93 -24.81 5.04 9.44
N THR A 94 -25.62 5.79 10.20
CA THR A 94 -25.71 7.25 10.13
C THR A 94 -24.82 7.97 11.13
N ASN A 95 -24.26 7.27 12.13
CA ASN A 95 -23.50 7.89 13.23
C ASN A 95 -22.19 7.19 13.65
N PHE A 96 -21.92 5.97 13.18
CA PHE A 96 -20.76 5.15 13.58
C PHE A 96 -19.38 5.82 13.47
N VAL A 97 -19.19 6.76 12.54
CA VAL A 97 -17.90 7.46 12.33
C VAL A 97 -17.40 8.13 13.61
N ALA A 98 -18.29 8.59 14.50
CA ALA A 98 -17.90 9.17 15.79
C ALA A 98 -17.25 8.17 16.78
N TYR A 99 -17.47 6.86 16.58
CA TYR A 99 -16.92 5.77 17.40
C TYR A 99 -15.84 4.96 16.70
N LEU A 100 -15.76 5.04 15.37
CA LEU A 100 -14.68 4.46 14.57
C LEU A 100 -13.50 5.43 14.45
N GLU A 101 -13.81 6.72 14.29
CA GLU A 101 -12.85 7.77 13.94
C GLU A 101 -12.75 8.90 14.99
N ALA A 102 -12.97 8.61 16.28
CA ALA A 102 -12.88 9.60 17.37
C ALA A 102 -11.61 10.48 17.31
N GLU A 103 -11.79 11.80 17.51
CA GLU A 103 -10.72 12.81 17.41
C GLU A 103 -9.83 12.87 18.68
N GLU A 104 -10.45 12.79 19.86
CA GLU A 104 -9.79 12.72 21.17
C GLU A 104 -10.45 11.63 22.03
N PRO A 105 -9.74 11.04 23.01
CA PRO A 105 -10.28 10.07 23.96
C PRO A 105 -11.50 10.61 24.74
N ASP A 106 -12.62 9.88 24.72
CA ASP A 106 -13.89 10.29 25.36
C ASP A 106 -14.18 9.54 26.68
N GLY A 107 -13.45 8.45 26.96
CA GLY A 107 -13.59 7.60 28.13
C GLY A 107 -14.54 6.41 27.98
N LEU A 108 -14.95 6.05 26.76
CA LEU A 108 -15.76 4.87 26.43
C LEU A 108 -14.95 3.86 25.62
N SER A 109 -14.86 2.62 26.10
CA SER A 109 -14.34 1.50 25.30
C SER A 109 -15.51 0.84 24.56
N ALA A 110 -15.85 1.34 23.37
CA ALA A 110 -17.10 1.02 22.69
C ALA A 110 -17.20 -0.44 22.23
N ILE A 111 -18.33 -1.09 22.51
CA ILE A 111 -18.75 -2.35 21.86
C ILE A 111 -20.02 -2.04 21.07
N VAL A 112 -19.85 -1.81 19.77
CA VAL A 112 -20.89 -1.41 18.82
C VAL A 112 -21.60 -2.63 18.26
N TYR A 113 -22.93 -2.53 18.15
CA TYR A 113 -23.78 -3.57 17.60
C TYR A 113 -24.35 -3.12 16.24
N ASP A 114 -23.73 -3.54 15.13
CA ASP A 114 -24.30 -3.28 13.80
C ASP A 114 -25.45 -4.26 13.52
N ASP A 115 -26.63 -3.96 14.04
CA ASP A 115 -27.85 -4.80 13.95
C ASP A 115 -28.15 -5.32 12.53
N SER A 116 -27.78 -4.54 11.52
CA SER A 116 -28.13 -4.79 10.11
C SER A 116 -26.97 -5.26 9.23
N GLY A 117 -25.73 -5.05 9.65
CA GLY A 117 -24.52 -5.20 8.84
C GLY A 117 -24.19 -3.99 7.95
N ALA A 118 -24.97 -2.90 8.01
CA ALA A 118 -24.82 -1.75 7.13
C ALA A 118 -23.52 -0.95 7.33
N ILE A 119 -22.92 -0.97 8.53
CA ILE A 119 -21.60 -0.38 8.79
C ILE A 119 -20.51 -1.24 8.11
N PHE A 120 -20.59 -2.57 8.21
CA PHE A 120 -19.65 -3.47 7.53
C PHE A 120 -19.80 -3.40 6.00
N GLU A 121 -21.02 -3.31 5.48
CA GLU A 121 -21.29 -3.14 4.05
C GLU A 121 -20.75 -1.80 3.51
N LEU A 122 -20.77 -0.72 4.30
CA LEU A 122 -20.17 0.58 3.94
C LEU A 122 -18.63 0.56 4.00
N LEU A 123 -18.04 -0.14 4.98
CA LEU A 123 -16.59 -0.17 5.19
C LEU A 123 -15.86 -1.14 4.26
N TYR A 124 -16.47 -2.30 3.97
CA TYR A 124 -15.80 -3.43 3.30
C TYR A 124 -16.53 -3.91 2.03
N GLY A 125 -17.75 -3.44 1.76
CA GLY A 125 -18.56 -3.81 0.58
C GLY A 125 -19.44 -5.06 0.76
N GLU A 126 -20.39 -5.24 -0.16
CA GLU A 126 -21.42 -6.30 -0.08
C GLU A 126 -20.81 -7.71 -0.02
N GLY A 127 -21.07 -8.41 1.08
CA GLY A 127 -20.60 -9.79 1.26
C GLY A 127 -19.08 -9.93 1.49
N SER A 128 -18.44 -8.91 2.06
CA SER A 128 -16.99 -8.88 2.38
C SER A 128 -16.47 -10.07 3.20
N GLY A 129 -17.32 -10.73 3.99
CA GLY A 129 -16.96 -11.85 4.86
C GLY A 129 -16.35 -11.45 6.21
N VAL A 130 -16.27 -10.15 6.53
CA VAL A 130 -15.79 -9.64 7.82
C VAL A 130 -16.90 -9.78 8.87
N LEU A 131 -16.66 -10.57 9.93
CA LEU A 131 -17.66 -10.93 10.94
C LEU A 131 -17.66 -9.98 12.16
N GLY A 132 -16.54 -9.28 12.35
CA GLY A 132 -16.29 -8.35 13.44
C GLY A 132 -14.96 -7.62 13.23
N PHE A 133 -14.66 -6.67 14.11
CA PHE A 133 -13.29 -6.23 14.36
C PHE A 133 -13.18 -5.62 15.77
N ALA A 134 -11.96 -5.55 16.31
CA ALA A 134 -11.67 -4.93 17.60
C ALA A 134 -10.20 -4.52 17.74
N GLY A 135 -9.89 -3.72 18.76
CA GLY A 135 -8.51 -3.38 19.11
C GLY A 135 -8.36 -2.25 20.13
N PRO A 136 -7.12 -1.94 20.54
CA PRO A 136 -6.80 -0.70 21.25
C PRO A 136 -7.05 0.51 20.34
N GLU A 137 -7.69 1.56 20.87
CA GLU A 137 -8.04 2.77 20.12
C GLU A 137 -7.16 3.96 20.53
N PHE A 138 -6.93 4.12 21.83
CA PHE A 138 -6.10 5.18 22.38
C PHE A 138 -5.12 4.66 23.43
N GLY A 139 -3.95 5.31 23.52
CA GLY A 139 -2.97 5.02 24.55
C GLY A 139 -2.08 6.20 24.93
N ASP A 140 -1.45 6.08 26.11
CA ASP A 140 -0.38 6.97 26.56
C ASP A 140 0.99 6.38 26.17
N PRO A 141 1.65 6.87 25.10
CA PRO A 141 3.01 6.46 24.74
C PRO A 141 4.08 6.76 25.80
N ALA A 142 3.82 7.63 26.79
CA ALA A 142 4.77 7.87 27.89
C ALA A 142 4.71 6.77 28.97
N THR A 143 3.65 5.96 29.01
CA THR A 143 3.51 4.83 29.94
C THR A 143 3.18 3.49 29.27
N CYS A 144 3.10 3.46 27.94
CA CYS A 144 2.70 2.31 27.12
C CYS A 144 1.37 1.69 27.57
N THR A 145 0.42 2.55 27.97
CA THR A 145 -0.84 2.14 28.59
C THR A 145 -2.02 2.40 27.66
N ILE A 146 -2.83 1.38 27.39
CA ILE A 146 -4.11 1.53 26.66
C ILE A 146 -5.09 2.27 27.57
N THR A 147 -5.75 3.30 27.04
CA THR A 147 -6.77 4.09 27.77
C THR A 147 -8.18 3.71 27.33
N GLU A 148 -8.40 3.56 26.02
CA GLU A 148 -9.66 3.14 25.39
C GLU A 148 -9.38 2.15 24.25
N GLY A 149 -10.40 1.38 23.89
CA GLY A 149 -10.37 0.36 22.84
C GLY A 149 -11.78 0.02 22.38
N LEU A 150 -11.92 -0.41 21.13
CA LEU A 150 -13.22 -0.59 20.48
C LEU A 150 -13.45 -2.00 19.96
N SER A 151 -14.71 -2.32 19.69
CA SER A 151 -15.13 -3.49 18.91
C SER A 151 -16.43 -3.18 18.17
N PHE A 152 -16.53 -3.67 16.94
CA PHE A 152 -17.73 -3.66 16.11
C PHE A 152 -18.08 -5.10 15.74
N LEU A 153 -19.37 -5.44 15.76
CA LEU A 153 -19.87 -6.80 15.57
C LEU A 153 -20.94 -6.81 14.46
N ASN A 154 -20.77 -7.66 13.45
CA ASN A 154 -21.62 -7.70 12.25
C ASN A 154 -22.91 -8.50 12.50
N GLY A 155 -24.02 -7.82 12.79
CA GLY A 155 -25.28 -8.36 13.29
C GLY A 155 -25.86 -9.60 12.58
N PRO A 156 -25.86 -9.70 11.24
CA PRO A 156 -26.36 -10.86 10.49
C PRO A 156 -25.80 -12.22 10.93
N GLU A 157 -24.60 -12.27 11.50
CA GLU A 157 -23.95 -13.50 11.98
C GLU A 157 -24.45 -13.95 13.37
N PHE A 158 -25.12 -13.07 14.11
CA PHE A 158 -25.50 -13.28 15.50
C PHE A 158 -26.96 -13.72 15.65
N THR A 159 -27.18 -15.03 15.85
CA THR A 159 -28.52 -15.59 16.05
C THR A 159 -28.69 -16.35 17.38
N PRO A 160 -29.88 -16.32 18.00
CA PRO A 160 -30.22 -17.18 19.14
C PRO A 160 -30.21 -18.68 18.80
N ALA A 161 -30.21 -19.03 17.51
CA ALA A 161 -30.17 -20.40 17.03
C ALA A 161 -28.74 -20.98 16.99
N ASP A 162 -27.75 -20.14 16.71
CA ASP A 162 -26.33 -20.52 16.67
C ASP A 162 -25.48 -19.71 17.66
N ALA A 163 -25.73 -19.98 18.95
CA ALA A 163 -25.04 -19.33 20.05
C ALA A 163 -23.54 -19.69 20.16
N LEU A 164 -23.04 -20.70 19.43
CA LEU A 164 -21.62 -21.06 19.44
C LEU A 164 -20.82 -20.20 18.46
N SER A 165 -21.34 -19.99 17.25
CA SER A 165 -20.72 -19.09 16.27
C SER A 165 -20.56 -17.66 16.81
N GLY A 166 -21.64 -17.09 17.37
CA GLY A 166 -21.56 -15.77 18.00
C GLY A 166 -20.63 -15.71 19.24
N LEU A 167 -20.45 -16.82 19.96
CA LEU A 167 -19.51 -16.91 21.07
C LEU A 167 -18.05 -16.96 20.57
N ALA A 168 -17.78 -17.71 19.50
CA ALA A 168 -16.47 -17.81 18.87
C ALA A 168 -16.01 -16.43 18.36
N ILE A 169 -16.82 -15.79 17.50
CA ILE A 169 -16.53 -14.46 16.92
C ILE A 169 -16.26 -13.44 18.03
N MET A 170 -17.16 -13.26 19.01
CA MET A 170 -16.91 -12.30 20.09
C MET A 170 -15.71 -12.69 20.99
N THR A 171 -15.37 -13.97 21.15
CA THR A 171 -14.20 -14.36 21.95
C THR A 171 -12.90 -14.02 21.21
N HIS A 172 -12.85 -14.25 19.90
CA HIS A 172 -11.78 -13.82 19.01
C HIS A 172 -11.58 -12.29 19.06
N GLU A 173 -12.64 -11.51 18.83
CA GLU A 173 -12.58 -10.05 18.90
C GLU A 173 -12.11 -9.53 20.26
N PHE A 174 -12.50 -10.18 21.36
CA PHE A 174 -12.05 -9.74 22.68
C PHE A 174 -10.63 -10.16 23.03
N GLY A 175 -10.02 -11.05 22.25
CA GLY A 175 -8.57 -11.19 22.16
C GLY A 175 -7.93 -9.93 21.58
N HIS A 176 -8.43 -9.43 20.44
CA HIS A 176 -7.96 -8.18 19.82
C HIS A 176 -8.16 -6.95 20.71
N PHE A 177 -9.34 -6.79 21.31
CA PHE A 177 -9.62 -5.78 22.34
C PHE A 177 -8.64 -5.84 23.53
N SER A 178 -8.12 -7.02 23.85
CA SER A 178 -7.10 -7.24 24.89
C SER A 178 -5.66 -6.95 24.43
N ASN A 179 -5.49 -6.47 23.20
CA ASN A 179 -4.24 -6.27 22.46
C ASN A 179 -3.53 -7.55 21.99
N LEU A 180 -4.24 -8.62 21.61
CA LEU A 180 -3.66 -9.78 20.92
C LEU A 180 -3.77 -9.64 19.40
N GLY A 181 -2.73 -10.02 18.65
CA GLY A 181 -2.86 -10.32 17.23
C GLY A 181 -3.53 -11.68 16.98
N HIS A 182 -3.91 -11.94 15.73
CA HIS A 182 -4.27 -13.27 15.22
C HIS A 182 -3.12 -14.30 15.43
N SER A 183 -3.31 -15.60 15.20
CA SER A 183 -2.20 -16.58 15.27
C SER A 183 -2.33 -17.73 14.23
N GLN A 184 -1.29 -18.57 14.09
CA GLN A 184 -1.32 -19.79 13.25
C GLN A 184 -0.52 -20.91 13.93
N THR A 185 -1.21 -21.79 14.64
CA THR A 185 -0.68 -22.99 15.30
C THR A 185 -1.19 -24.29 14.66
N ASN A 186 -2.47 -24.37 14.33
CA ASN A 186 -3.09 -25.51 13.64
C ASN A 186 -4.00 -25.09 12.48
N GLY A 187 -4.52 -23.85 12.46
CA GLY A 187 -5.54 -23.42 11.50
C GLY A 187 -5.12 -23.50 10.02
N GLY A 188 -3.83 -23.27 9.71
CA GLY A 188 -3.32 -23.42 8.33
C GLY A 188 -3.51 -24.85 7.77
N ILE A 189 -3.47 -25.87 8.63
CA ILE A 189 -3.75 -27.27 8.25
C ILE A 189 -5.24 -27.43 7.88
N LEU A 190 -6.14 -26.78 8.63
CA LEU A 190 -7.58 -26.83 8.36
C LEU A 190 -7.97 -26.01 7.13
N LEU A 191 -7.37 -24.83 6.94
CA LEU A 191 -7.52 -24.00 5.75
C LEU A 191 -7.07 -24.77 4.50
N GLY A 192 -5.88 -25.37 4.54
CA GLY A 192 -5.37 -26.22 3.46
C GLY A 192 -6.29 -27.41 3.14
N LEU A 193 -6.84 -28.07 4.16
CA LEU A 193 -7.85 -29.12 3.99
C LEU A 193 -9.16 -28.62 3.37
N ALA A 194 -9.57 -27.38 3.66
CA ALA A 194 -10.78 -26.77 3.12
C ALA A 194 -10.63 -26.31 1.66
N VAL A 195 -9.50 -25.68 1.31
CA VAL A 195 -9.22 -25.21 -0.07
C VAL A 195 -8.71 -26.32 -1.00
N GLY A 196 -8.35 -27.49 -0.45
CA GLY A 196 -7.92 -28.66 -1.21
C GLY A 196 -6.42 -28.76 -1.49
N SER A 197 -5.60 -27.95 -0.80
CA SER A 197 -4.13 -28.06 -0.72
C SER A 197 -3.75 -28.36 0.73
N PRO A 198 -3.76 -29.63 1.18
CA PRO A 198 -3.67 -29.93 2.62
C PRO A 198 -2.26 -29.72 3.17
N GLU A 199 -2.11 -28.73 4.05
CA GLU A 199 -0.82 -28.48 4.68
C GLU A 199 -0.42 -29.57 5.70
N PRO A 200 0.89 -29.84 5.84
CA PRO A 200 1.37 -30.86 6.75
C PRO A 200 1.47 -30.35 8.19
N SER A 201 1.41 -31.25 9.17
CA SER A 201 1.58 -30.91 10.60
C SER A 201 2.98 -30.44 11.03
N GLY A 202 3.87 -30.18 10.07
CA GLY A 202 5.27 -29.81 10.21
C GLY A 202 5.94 -29.73 8.82
N PRO A 203 7.22 -29.31 8.74
CA PRO A 203 7.87 -28.83 7.53
C PRO A 203 7.57 -29.57 6.22
N ALA A 204 7.02 -28.82 5.27
CA ALA A 204 6.51 -29.30 4.00
C ALA A 204 7.54 -30.12 3.20
N PRO A 205 7.13 -31.25 2.59
CA PRO A 205 5.79 -31.83 2.55
C PRO A 205 5.53 -32.88 3.67
N SER A 206 6.15 -32.72 4.86
CA SER A 206 6.31 -33.81 5.83
C SER A 206 5.30 -33.74 6.99
N ASN A 207 4.25 -34.55 6.93
CA ASN A 207 3.28 -34.76 8.02
C ASN A 207 3.89 -35.46 9.26
N THR A 208 4.85 -34.80 9.92
CA THR A 208 5.74 -35.37 10.93
C THR A 208 5.03 -35.75 12.23
N PHE A 209 3.89 -35.11 12.54
CA PHE A 209 3.11 -35.35 13.76
C PHE A 209 1.77 -36.06 13.48
N GLY A 210 1.59 -36.55 12.25
CA GLY A 210 0.34 -37.12 11.74
C GLY A 210 -0.34 -36.17 10.74
N ALA A 211 -1.42 -36.63 10.10
CA ALA A 211 -2.25 -35.82 9.22
C ALA A 211 -3.68 -35.81 9.81
N PRO A 212 -4.06 -34.80 10.60
CA PRO A 212 -5.43 -34.68 11.11
C PRO A 212 -6.40 -34.45 9.95
N THR A 213 -7.64 -34.89 10.11
CA THR A 213 -8.72 -34.65 9.15
C THR A 213 -9.69 -33.59 9.68
N VAL A 214 -10.56 -33.04 8.83
CA VAL A 214 -11.59 -32.07 9.25
C VAL A 214 -12.44 -32.59 10.43
N PRO A 215 -12.88 -33.87 10.46
CA PRO A 215 -13.46 -34.47 11.66
C PRO A 215 -12.55 -34.53 12.90
N ASP A 216 -11.23 -34.62 12.77
CA ASP A 216 -10.33 -34.64 13.94
C ASP A 216 -10.26 -33.26 14.59
N PHE A 217 -10.27 -32.17 13.83
CA PHE A 217 -10.45 -30.82 14.39
C PHE A 217 -11.78 -30.72 15.14
N ALA A 218 -12.90 -30.99 14.45
CA ALA A 218 -14.26 -30.84 14.99
C ALA A 218 -14.68 -31.85 16.08
N ASN A 219 -13.81 -32.77 16.50
CA ASN A 219 -14.05 -33.70 17.62
C ASN A 219 -13.02 -33.58 18.74
N ASN A 220 -11.99 -32.74 18.61
CA ASN A 220 -10.90 -32.64 19.59
C ASN A 220 -10.45 -31.20 19.90
N GLU A 221 -11.18 -30.16 19.45
CA GLU A 221 -10.92 -28.74 19.78
C GLU A 221 -9.47 -28.34 19.43
N TYR A 222 -9.06 -28.61 18.19
CA TYR A 222 -7.69 -28.35 17.71
C TYR A 222 -7.45 -26.95 17.14
N LEU A 223 -8.50 -26.16 16.86
CA LEU A 223 -8.33 -24.83 16.28
C LEU A 223 -8.15 -23.79 17.40
N GLU A 224 -7.07 -23.01 17.32
CA GLU A 224 -6.81 -21.84 18.16
C GLU A 224 -7.81 -20.70 17.89
N THR A 225 -8.31 -20.06 18.95
CA THR A 225 -9.35 -19.01 18.87
C THR A 225 -8.89 -17.81 18.03
N MET A 226 -7.63 -17.43 18.09
CA MET A 226 -7.09 -16.30 17.34
C MET A 226 -6.75 -16.60 15.87
N TYR A 227 -7.13 -17.74 15.29
CA TYR A 227 -6.92 -18.00 13.86
C TYR A 227 -7.81 -17.07 12.99
N PRO A 228 -7.29 -16.39 11.94
CA PRO A 228 -8.02 -15.34 11.20
C PRO A 228 -9.15 -15.84 10.28
N PHE A 229 -9.52 -17.12 10.31
CA PHE A 229 -10.61 -17.66 9.49
C PHE A 229 -11.55 -18.51 10.34
N PHE A 230 -12.82 -18.11 10.37
CA PHE A 230 -13.89 -18.81 11.05
C PHE A 230 -14.38 -20.02 10.23
N PHE A 231 -14.43 -21.22 10.84
CA PHE A 231 -14.86 -22.45 10.16
C PHE A 231 -16.29 -22.90 10.54
N GLY A 232 -16.96 -22.17 11.43
CA GLY A 232 -18.29 -22.48 11.91
C GLY A 232 -18.30 -23.17 13.28
N PRO A 233 -19.50 -23.50 13.81
CA PRO A 233 -19.63 -24.03 15.16
C PRO A 233 -19.04 -25.45 15.28
N ALA A 234 -18.49 -25.74 16.46
CA ALA A 234 -17.84 -27.00 16.84
C ALA A 234 -16.45 -27.29 16.25
N PHE A 235 -15.72 -26.30 15.70
CA PHE A 235 -14.28 -26.44 15.43
C PHE A 235 -13.37 -26.17 16.65
N GLY A 236 -13.92 -25.57 17.71
CA GLY A 236 -13.24 -25.31 18.98
C GLY A 236 -12.93 -23.84 19.22
N GLU A 237 -13.17 -22.97 18.25
CA GLU A 237 -12.86 -21.53 18.25
C GLU A 237 -13.51 -20.78 19.43
N GLU A 238 -14.62 -21.29 19.98
CA GLU A 238 -15.26 -20.78 21.20
C GLU A 238 -14.49 -21.08 22.50
N SER A 239 -13.41 -21.86 22.44
CA SER A 239 -12.66 -22.39 23.58
C SER A 239 -11.15 -22.22 23.42
N LEU A 240 -10.58 -21.30 24.22
CA LEU A 240 -9.17 -20.89 24.15
C LEU A 240 -8.18 -22.07 24.22
N ALA A 241 -7.36 -22.24 23.17
CA ALA A 241 -6.31 -23.24 23.08
C ALA A 241 -5.05 -22.84 23.90
N LEU A 242 -4.01 -23.68 23.85
CA LEU A 242 -2.75 -23.36 24.53
C LEU A 242 -2.09 -22.10 23.95
N ASP A 243 -2.22 -21.85 22.66
CA ASP A 243 -1.70 -20.64 22.01
C ASP A 243 -2.35 -19.38 22.59
N ASP A 244 -3.68 -19.30 22.50
CA ASP A 244 -4.49 -18.17 23.01
C ASP A 244 -4.24 -17.91 24.51
N THR A 245 -4.32 -18.98 25.33
CA THR A 245 -4.15 -18.87 26.78
C THR A 245 -2.73 -18.47 27.18
N THR A 246 -1.71 -18.82 26.39
CA THR A 246 -0.33 -18.41 26.67
C THR A 246 0.00 -17.03 26.10
N ALA A 247 -0.64 -16.60 25.00
CA ALA A 247 -0.55 -15.25 24.46
C ALA A 247 -1.11 -14.20 25.43
N ILE A 248 -2.33 -14.38 25.94
CA ILE A 248 -2.92 -13.46 26.93
C ILE A 248 -2.11 -13.44 28.24
N SER A 249 -1.62 -14.60 28.69
CA SER A 249 -0.77 -14.72 29.88
C SER A 249 0.63 -14.14 29.70
N ARG A 250 1.07 -13.88 28.45
CA ARG A 250 2.34 -13.21 28.16
C ARG A 250 2.22 -11.68 28.28
N LEU A 251 1.05 -11.11 27.95
CA LEU A 251 0.75 -9.68 28.13
C LEU A 251 0.38 -9.35 29.59
N TYR A 252 -0.44 -10.20 30.23
CA TYR A 252 -0.99 -9.96 31.57
C TYR A 252 -0.63 -11.11 32.54
N PRO A 253 0.66 -11.39 32.81
CA PRO A 253 1.07 -12.58 33.57
C PRO A 253 0.67 -12.56 35.06
N GLU A 254 0.01 -13.62 35.53
CA GLU A 254 -0.06 -13.92 36.97
C GLU A 254 1.35 -14.12 37.55
N PRO A 255 1.67 -13.67 38.78
CA PRO A 255 3.05 -13.57 39.26
C PRO A 255 3.86 -14.87 39.29
N THR A 256 3.20 -16.04 39.23
CA THR A 256 3.87 -17.34 39.13
C THR A 256 4.08 -17.84 37.70
N TYR A 257 3.35 -17.36 36.68
CA TYR A 257 3.31 -17.91 35.31
C TYR A 257 4.69 -18.28 34.78
N LEU A 258 5.56 -17.28 34.57
CA LEU A 258 6.93 -17.46 34.05
C LEU A 258 7.84 -18.34 34.93
N SER A 259 7.52 -18.52 36.21
CA SER A 259 8.28 -19.40 37.13
C SER A 259 7.77 -20.85 37.12
N THR A 260 6.52 -21.07 36.72
CA THR A 260 5.87 -22.38 36.65
C THR A 260 5.93 -22.99 35.26
N THR A 261 5.97 -22.20 34.20
CA THR A 261 6.06 -22.67 32.80
C THR A 261 7.51 -22.68 32.31
N ALA A 262 7.75 -23.31 31.17
CA ALA A 262 8.99 -23.19 30.42
C ALA A 262 8.93 -22.04 29.41
N SER A 263 10.02 -21.79 28.69
CA SER A 263 10.09 -20.85 27.56
C SER A 263 11.17 -21.25 26.57
N VAL A 264 11.03 -20.84 25.31
CA VAL A 264 11.99 -21.04 24.22
C VAL A 264 12.15 -19.72 23.47
N SER A 265 13.35 -19.44 22.93
CA SER A 265 13.59 -18.21 22.16
C SER A 265 14.75 -18.36 21.19
N GLY A 266 14.66 -17.67 20.05
CA GLY A 266 15.64 -17.77 18.98
C GLY A 266 15.62 -16.60 18.03
N SER A 267 16.19 -16.82 16.84
CA SER A 267 16.09 -15.89 15.72
C SER A 267 16.03 -16.65 14.41
N ILE A 268 15.29 -16.09 13.45
CA ILE A 268 15.12 -16.60 12.09
C ILE A 268 16.11 -15.87 11.18
N PHE A 269 16.91 -16.62 10.43
CA PHE A 269 17.94 -16.09 9.56
C PHE A 269 17.68 -16.41 8.08
N ALA A 270 18.01 -15.44 7.23
CA ALA A 270 18.12 -15.64 5.79
C ALA A 270 19.11 -16.76 5.44
N PRO A 271 19.05 -17.31 4.21
CA PRO A 271 20.03 -18.29 3.72
C PRO A 271 21.49 -17.82 3.68
N ASN A 272 21.76 -16.53 3.94
CA ASN A 272 23.11 -16.01 4.16
C ASN A 272 23.64 -16.21 5.61
N GLY A 273 22.85 -16.83 6.50
CA GLY A 273 23.20 -17.17 7.88
C GLY A 273 23.50 -15.99 8.81
N SER A 274 23.11 -14.75 8.46
CA SER A 274 23.48 -13.54 9.20
C SER A 274 22.44 -12.43 9.22
N THR A 275 21.67 -12.23 8.13
CA THR A 275 20.51 -11.34 8.12
C THR A 275 19.38 -11.99 8.92
N ARG A 276 18.88 -11.31 9.96
CA ARG A 276 17.65 -11.71 10.66
C ARG A 276 16.43 -11.23 9.87
N ILE A 277 15.34 -12.00 9.85
CA ILE A 277 14.10 -11.60 9.15
C ILE A 277 12.88 -11.80 10.04
N SER A 278 12.01 -10.79 10.10
CA SER A 278 10.69 -10.82 10.73
C SER A 278 9.62 -11.44 9.80
N GLY A 279 8.38 -11.59 10.26
CA GLY A 279 7.24 -11.98 9.42
C GLY A 279 7.14 -13.46 9.07
N VAL A 280 7.99 -14.30 9.65
CA VAL A 280 7.98 -15.76 9.48
C VAL A 280 7.31 -16.41 10.69
N ASN A 281 6.32 -17.29 10.46
CA ASN A 281 5.69 -18.07 11.52
C ASN A 281 6.67 -19.10 12.09
N VAL A 282 6.64 -19.25 13.41
CA VAL A 282 7.47 -20.20 14.13
C VAL A 282 6.56 -20.96 15.09
N ILE A 283 6.50 -22.30 14.95
CA ILE A 283 5.65 -23.15 15.79
C ILE A 283 6.52 -24.00 16.72
N ALA A 284 6.17 -24.03 18.01
CA ALA A 284 6.71 -24.99 18.98
C ALA A 284 5.69 -26.10 19.25
N ARG A 285 5.91 -27.29 18.69
CA ARG A 285 4.96 -28.42 18.74
C ARG A 285 5.44 -29.55 19.65
N ASN A 286 4.67 -29.92 20.69
CA ASN A 286 5.04 -30.99 21.61
C ASN A 286 4.97 -32.36 20.93
N VAL A 287 6.11 -33.05 20.85
CA VAL A 287 6.27 -34.37 20.21
C VAL A 287 5.34 -35.44 20.81
N ALA A 288 4.90 -35.28 22.06
CA ALA A 288 4.00 -36.20 22.75
C ALA A 288 2.51 -35.80 22.74
N ASN A 289 2.17 -34.56 22.37
CA ASN A 289 0.79 -34.04 22.34
C ASN A 289 0.65 -32.93 21.26
N PRO A 290 0.81 -33.26 19.97
CA PRO A 290 1.18 -32.28 18.95
C PRO A 290 0.12 -31.24 18.59
N PHE A 291 -1.17 -31.48 18.83
CA PHE A 291 -2.24 -30.55 18.42
C PHE A 291 -2.82 -29.74 19.60
N LEU A 292 -2.70 -30.25 20.84
CA LEU A 292 -3.21 -29.62 22.07
C LEU A 292 -2.10 -29.07 23.00
N ASP A 293 -0.83 -29.29 22.67
CA ASP A 293 0.32 -28.66 23.31
C ASP A 293 1.27 -28.16 22.22
N ALA A 294 0.80 -27.12 21.54
CA ALA A 294 1.54 -26.36 20.55
C ALA A 294 1.24 -24.86 20.75
N VAL A 295 2.18 -24.01 20.36
CA VAL A 295 2.05 -22.55 20.34
C VAL A 295 2.80 -21.96 19.15
N SER A 296 2.37 -20.80 18.69
CA SER A 296 2.96 -20.03 17.59
C SER A 296 3.56 -18.71 18.09
N ALA A 297 4.36 -18.09 17.24
CA ALA A 297 4.85 -16.71 17.37
C ALA A 297 5.46 -16.32 16.03
N LEU A 298 5.13 -15.14 15.51
CA LEU A 298 5.87 -14.60 14.39
C LEU A 298 7.22 -14.07 14.87
N SER A 299 8.16 -14.07 13.94
CA SER A 299 9.45 -13.42 14.16
C SER A 299 9.27 -11.91 14.04
N GLY A 300 9.69 -11.16 15.06
CA GLY A 300 9.62 -9.70 15.07
C GLY A 300 8.37 -9.05 15.68
N ASP A 301 7.46 -9.81 16.31
CA ASP A 301 6.15 -9.36 16.85
C ASP A 301 6.11 -8.09 17.73
N PHE A 302 7.27 -7.58 18.17
CA PHE A 302 7.36 -6.40 19.04
C PHE A 302 8.20 -5.28 18.41
N THR A 303 8.21 -5.18 17.07
CA THR A 303 8.90 -4.13 16.31
C THR A 303 8.31 -3.96 14.92
N ASP A 304 8.00 -2.71 14.57
CA ASP A 304 7.62 -2.33 13.20
C ASP A 304 8.87 -2.14 12.31
N ALA A 305 10.04 -1.95 12.92
CA ALA A 305 11.31 -1.83 12.23
C ALA A 305 11.76 -3.17 11.62
N THR A 306 12.30 -3.10 10.40
CA THR A 306 12.76 -4.25 9.60
C THR A 306 14.29 -4.41 9.55
N ASP A 307 15.06 -3.44 10.06
CA ASP A 307 16.53 -3.53 10.15
C ASP A 307 16.97 -4.03 11.55
N PRO A 308 17.68 -5.17 11.66
CA PRO A 308 18.24 -5.65 12.93
C PRO A 308 19.33 -4.76 13.57
N VAL A 309 19.74 -3.67 12.92
CA VAL A 309 20.57 -2.58 13.48
C VAL A 309 19.71 -1.49 14.12
N ALA A 310 18.52 -1.21 13.58
CA ALA A 310 17.58 -0.25 14.16
C ALA A 310 16.95 -0.85 15.43
N SER A 311 16.41 -2.06 15.33
CA SER A 311 15.77 -2.75 16.46
C SER A 311 16.48 -4.07 16.83
N PRO A 312 16.73 -4.33 18.12
CA PRO A 312 17.26 -5.61 18.56
C PRO A 312 16.25 -6.76 18.41
N VAL A 313 14.96 -6.47 18.18
CA VAL A 313 13.86 -7.45 18.14
C VAL A 313 13.67 -8.08 16.75
N VAL A 314 14.13 -7.44 15.68
CA VAL A 314 13.94 -7.91 14.29
C VAL A 314 14.38 -9.36 14.10
N GLY A 315 13.48 -10.16 13.53
CA GLY A 315 13.67 -11.59 13.30
C GLY A 315 13.93 -12.43 14.55
N THR A 316 13.59 -11.94 15.75
CA THR A 316 13.60 -12.73 16.99
C THR A 316 12.19 -13.20 17.34
N TYR A 317 12.08 -14.36 17.99
CA TYR A 317 10.81 -14.90 18.45
C TYR A 317 10.95 -15.47 19.88
N ARG A 318 9.84 -15.54 20.63
CA ARG A 318 9.83 -16.08 22.00
C ARG A 318 8.50 -16.76 22.35
N PHE A 319 8.57 -18.05 22.64
CA PHE A 319 7.51 -18.81 23.27
C PHE A 319 7.59 -18.73 24.80
N THR A 320 6.46 -18.46 25.45
CA THR A 320 6.25 -18.64 26.90
C THR A 320 5.21 -19.74 27.13
N GLY A 321 4.82 -20.04 28.38
CA GLY A 321 3.71 -20.96 28.65
C GLY A 321 4.01 -22.48 28.54
N LEU A 322 4.98 -22.87 27.72
CA LEU A 322 5.34 -24.25 27.40
C LEU A 322 5.38 -25.21 28.61
N THR A 323 4.95 -26.46 28.40
CA THR A 323 4.95 -27.56 29.38
C THR A 323 6.37 -27.88 29.88
N PRO A 324 6.67 -27.71 31.19
CA PRO A 324 7.99 -28.00 31.75
C PRO A 324 8.45 -29.44 31.55
N GLY A 325 9.60 -29.62 30.91
CA GLY A 325 10.23 -30.93 30.69
C GLY A 325 9.65 -31.73 29.51
N ALA A 326 8.66 -31.21 28.78
CA ALA A 326 8.22 -31.78 27.51
C ALA A 326 9.30 -31.64 26.41
N GLN A 327 9.16 -32.39 25.33
CA GLN A 327 10.00 -32.30 24.15
C GLN A 327 9.22 -31.59 23.04
N TYR A 328 9.68 -30.41 22.64
CA TYR A 328 9.17 -29.68 21.50
C TYR A 328 10.06 -29.89 20.29
N ALA A 329 9.46 -29.97 19.11
CA ALA A 329 10.12 -29.55 17.88
C ALA A 329 9.81 -28.06 17.68
N VAL A 330 10.74 -27.32 17.09
CA VAL A 330 10.49 -25.95 16.62
C VAL A 330 10.80 -25.89 15.13
N TYR A 331 9.92 -25.27 14.37
CA TYR A 331 10.04 -25.13 12.93
C TYR A 331 9.47 -23.81 12.43
N VAL A 332 9.86 -23.44 11.20
CA VAL A 332 9.23 -22.36 10.43
C VAL A 332 8.16 -22.94 9.50
N ASP A 333 7.07 -22.19 9.37
CA ASP A 333 5.76 -22.58 8.83
C ASP A 333 5.28 -21.44 7.92
N GLU A 334 4.67 -21.74 6.77
CA GLU A 334 4.21 -20.71 5.82
C GLU A 334 2.79 -20.25 6.13
N ILE A 335 2.60 -18.94 6.27
CA ILE A 335 1.26 -18.33 6.35
C ILE A 335 0.70 -18.27 4.92
N LEU A 336 -0.39 -19.01 4.70
CA LEU A 336 -1.05 -19.06 3.39
C LEU A 336 -1.87 -17.81 3.10
N ASP A 337 -2.59 -17.31 4.11
CA ASP A 337 -3.56 -16.22 4.00
C ASP A 337 -3.85 -15.61 5.40
N GLY A 338 -4.53 -14.47 5.44
CA GLY A 338 -4.94 -13.76 6.65
C GLY A 338 -4.10 -12.51 6.98
N GLY A 339 -4.72 -11.55 7.68
CA GLY A 339 -4.03 -10.40 8.30
C GLY A 339 -3.65 -10.67 9.76
N PHE A 340 -2.72 -9.89 10.34
CA PHE A 340 -2.23 -10.01 11.73
C PHE A 340 -1.74 -8.61 12.25
N SER A 341 -0.51 -8.30 12.76
CA SER A 341 -0.01 -6.87 12.88
C SER A 341 1.48 -6.38 12.55
N THR A 342 2.46 -7.15 12.02
CA THR A 342 3.68 -6.80 11.16
C THR A 342 4.12 -7.92 10.18
N PRO A 343 4.16 -7.64 8.85
CA PRO A 343 3.60 -8.45 7.75
C PRO A 343 4.08 -9.92 7.70
N PRO A 344 3.24 -10.88 7.22
CA PRO A 344 3.72 -12.20 6.92
C PRO A 344 4.59 -12.08 5.67
N ARG A 345 5.52 -13.01 5.48
CA ARG A 345 6.27 -13.09 4.24
C ARG A 345 6.44 -14.51 3.80
N THR A 346 6.25 -14.71 2.49
CA THR A 346 6.63 -15.91 1.76
C THR A 346 8.05 -16.33 2.15
N LEU A 347 8.25 -17.63 2.36
CA LEU A 347 9.49 -18.13 2.91
C LEU A 347 10.64 -18.01 1.90
N PRO A 348 11.85 -17.58 2.33
CA PRO A 348 13.02 -17.37 1.45
C PRO A 348 13.70 -18.69 1.05
N GLY A 349 13.17 -19.81 1.53
CA GLY A 349 13.62 -21.18 1.39
C GLY A 349 12.46 -22.10 1.78
N PRO A 350 12.62 -23.43 1.73
CA PRO A 350 11.61 -24.36 2.21
C PRO A 350 11.34 -24.19 3.71
N GLU A 351 10.17 -24.63 4.18
CA GLU A 351 9.93 -24.87 5.60
C GLU A 351 10.95 -25.85 6.19
N GLU A 352 11.35 -25.63 7.44
CA GLU A 352 12.29 -26.52 8.13
C GLU A 352 12.26 -26.45 9.66
N PHE A 353 12.71 -27.54 10.28
CA PHE A 353 12.95 -27.62 11.70
C PHE A 353 14.28 -27.00 12.10
N ALA A 354 14.32 -26.43 13.32
CA ALA A 354 15.58 -26.18 14.01
C ALA A 354 16.32 -27.51 14.28
N SER A 355 17.33 -27.81 13.47
CA SER A 355 18.25 -28.95 13.63
C SER A 355 19.34 -28.64 14.67
N GLY A 356 19.54 -27.37 14.98
CA GLY A 356 20.07 -26.85 16.24
C GLY A 356 21.60 -26.86 16.38
N ALA A 357 22.24 -28.03 16.29
CA ALA A 357 23.70 -28.15 16.28
C ALA A 357 24.26 -28.43 14.87
N THR A 358 23.38 -28.77 13.94
CA THR A 358 23.65 -28.97 12.50
C THR A 358 23.16 -27.80 11.64
N GLU A 359 22.45 -26.84 12.24
CA GLU A 359 21.81 -25.67 11.63
C GLU A 359 22.72 -24.94 10.62
N SER A 360 22.23 -24.80 9.39
CA SER A 360 22.97 -24.24 8.26
C SER A 360 21.99 -23.81 7.15
N SER A 361 22.50 -23.20 6.08
CA SER A 361 21.71 -22.94 4.87
C SER A 361 21.67 -24.14 3.91
N SER A 362 21.82 -25.37 4.41
CA SER A 362 22.04 -26.58 3.57
C SER A 362 21.73 -27.95 4.21
N ASP A 363 21.09 -28.03 5.39
CA ASP A 363 20.81 -29.30 6.06
C ASP A 363 19.42 -29.88 5.74
N VAL A 364 18.97 -30.87 6.52
CA VAL A 364 17.83 -31.71 6.14
C VAL A 364 16.58 -31.20 6.84
N THR A 365 15.76 -30.44 6.11
CA THR A 365 14.55 -29.73 6.58
C THR A 365 13.67 -30.51 7.56
N SER A 366 13.57 -31.83 7.38
CA SER A 366 12.77 -32.77 8.19
C SER A 366 13.47 -33.31 9.46
N THR A 367 14.64 -32.77 9.84
CA THR A 367 15.46 -33.25 10.99
C THR A 367 15.51 -32.22 12.12
N PHE A 368 14.71 -32.42 13.17
CA PHE A 368 14.72 -31.55 14.36
C PHE A 368 15.64 -32.03 15.49
N ALA A 369 16.14 -31.09 16.29
CA ALA A 369 16.70 -31.38 17.62
C ALA A 369 15.62 -31.20 18.70
N PRO A 370 15.28 -32.24 19.51
CA PRO A 370 14.27 -32.11 20.56
C PRO A 370 14.65 -31.04 21.61
N ILE A 371 13.78 -30.04 21.75
CA ILE A 371 13.95 -28.89 22.63
C ILE A 371 13.25 -29.14 23.96
N VAL A 372 13.98 -28.96 25.06
CA VAL A 372 13.49 -29.16 26.43
C VAL A 372 13.91 -27.98 27.29
N ALA A 373 12.97 -27.46 28.08
CA ALA A 373 13.21 -26.45 29.09
C ALA A 373 12.47 -26.81 30.39
N ALA A 374 13.00 -26.36 31.53
CA ALA A 374 12.41 -26.57 32.85
C ALA A 374 11.50 -25.38 33.24
N ALA A 375 10.68 -25.55 34.28
CA ALA A 375 9.91 -24.47 34.86
C ALA A 375 10.83 -23.33 35.31
N GLY A 376 10.50 -22.09 34.93
CA GLY A 376 11.35 -20.92 35.21
C GLY A 376 12.59 -20.79 34.32
N ALA A 377 12.78 -21.66 33.32
CA ALA A 377 13.93 -21.65 32.43
C ALA A 377 13.56 -21.32 30.98
N THR A 378 14.35 -20.45 30.34
CA THR A 378 14.29 -20.22 28.89
C THR A 378 15.38 -21.04 28.20
N ARG A 379 15.02 -21.85 27.21
CA ARG A 379 15.97 -22.44 26.26
C ARG A 379 16.17 -21.47 25.09
N SER A 380 17.19 -20.63 25.22
CA SER A 380 17.58 -19.64 24.22
C SER A 380 18.53 -20.21 23.15
N GLY A 381 18.57 -19.57 21.99
CA GLY A 381 19.46 -19.94 20.87
C GLY A 381 18.94 -21.15 20.10
N VAL A 382 17.63 -21.24 19.92
CA VAL A 382 16.98 -22.15 18.97
C VAL A 382 16.79 -21.36 17.67
N ASN A 383 17.83 -21.28 16.86
CA ASN A 383 17.76 -20.50 15.62
C ASN A 383 17.26 -21.39 14.49
N VAL A 384 16.67 -20.78 13.46
CA VAL A 384 16.44 -21.42 12.16
C VAL A 384 17.23 -20.63 11.10
N ILE A 385 17.94 -21.32 10.21
CA ILE A 385 18.61 -20.71 9.06
C ILE A 385 18.01 -21.31 7.79
N PHE A 386 17.32 -20.50 6.99
CA PHE A 386 16.69 -21.02 5.77
C PHE A 386 17.69 -21.64 4.78
N ASN A 387 17.32 -22.78 4.20
CA ASN A 387 18.08 -23.42 3.13
C ASN A 387 18.17 -22.55 1.87
N LEU A 388 19.32 -22.58 1.20
CA LEU A 388 19.50 -21.98 -0.13
C LEU A 388 18.77 -22.79 -1.21
N TRP A 389 18.00 -22.10 -2.04
CA TRP A 389 17.66 -22.61 -3.38
C TRP A 389 18.94 -22.96 -4.15
N LEU A 390 18.97 -24.10 -4.83
CA LEU A 390 20.18 -24.57 -5.53
C LEU A 390 20.30 -23.93 -6.93
N PRO A 391 21.44 -23.30 -7.29
CA PRO A 391 21.64 -22.73 -8.62
C PRO A 391 21.42 -23.76 -9.74
N GLY A 392 20.66 -23.36 -10.76
CA GLY A 392 20.28 -24.19 -11.91
C GLY A 392 19.08 -25.12 -11.67
N MET A 393 18.51 -25.17 -10.46
CA MET A 393 17.22 -25.83 -10.22
C MET A 393 16.05 -24.88 -10.53
N PRO A 394 14.87 -25.41 -10.90
CA PRO A 394 13.63 -24.64 -10.95
C PRO A 394 13.30 -24.03 -9.59
N LEU A 395 12.95 -22.76 -9.59
CA LEU A 395 12.39 -22.05 -8.44
C LEU A 395 10.88 -22.31 -8.36
N PRO A 396 10.28 -22.47 -7.16
CA PRO A 396 8.86 -22.79 -6.99
C PRO A 396 7.96 -21.54 -7.13
N VAL A 397 8.14 -20.78 -8.21
CA VAL A 397 7.44 -19.51 -8.43
C VAL A 397 5.99 -19.66 -8.89
N GLY A 398 5.51 -20.88 -9.16
CA GLY A 398 4.11 -21.11 -9.57
C GLY A 398 3.74 -20.38 -10.87
N ASP A 399 2.55 -19.78 -10.86
CA ASP A 399 1.93 -19.00 -11.95
C ASP A 399 2.16 -17.49 -11.69
N ASP A 400 1.55 -16.93 -10.64
CA ASP A 400 1.77 -15.54 -10.19
C ASP A 400 2.83 -15.37 -9.08
N GLY A 401 3.44 -16.45 -8.60
CA GLY A 401 4.33 -16.42 -7.43
C GLY A 401 5.74 -15.88 -7.70
N PHE A 402 6.58 -15.99 -6.68
CA PHE A 402 7.93 -15.44 -6.68
C PHE A 402 8.86 -16.21 -5.73
N ALA A 403 10.18 -16.03 -5.88
CA ALA A 403 11.18 -16.56 -4.97
C ALA A 403 12.19 -15.49 -4.58
N GLU A 404 12.44 -15.30 -3.28
CA GLU A 404 13.52 -14.44 -2.79
C GLU A 404 14.87 -15.15 -2.92
N LEU A 405 15.86 -14.46 -3.49
CA LEU A 405 17.19 -14.96 -3.77
C LEU A 405 18.25 -14.06 -3.12
N PHE A 406 19.35 -14.66 -2.66
CA PHE A 406 20.38 -13.99 -1.83
C PHE A 406 21.77 -14.05 -2.49
N PRO A 407 22.11 -13.13 -3.40
CA PRO A 407 23.40 -13.13 -4.09
C PRO A 407 24.59 -12.92 -3.14
N GLY A 408 25.71 -13.60 -3.42
CA GLY A 408 26.98 -13.48 -2.67
C GLY A 408 27.72 -12.15 -2.83
N PHE A 409 27.08 -11.14 -3.43
CA PHE A 409 27.51 -9.75 -3.45
C PHE A 409 26.28 -8.82 -3.42
N PRO A 410 26.35 -7.70 -2.68
CA PRO A 410 25.24 -6.75 -2.59
C PRO A 410 24.97 -6.06 -3.93
N ILE A 411 23.72 -5.67 -4.11
CA ILE A 411 23.21 -5.01 -5.31
C ILE A 411 22.87 -3.56 -4.97
N ASP A 412 23.61 -2.63 -5.54
CA ASP A 412 23.24 -1.21 -5.49
C ASP A 412 22.39 -0.89 -6.74
N PHE A 413 21.20 -0.31 -6.55
CA PHE A 413 20.26 0.02 -7.64
C PHE A 413 19.44 1.24 -7.24
N CYS A 414 19.33 2.24 -8.12
CA CYS A 414 18.55 3.47 -7.88
C CYS A 414 18.90 4.23 -6.59
N GLY A 415 20.17 4.14 -6.15
CA GLY A 415 20.61 4.76 -4.91
C GLY A 415 20.28 4.01 -3.63
N GLN A 416 19.71 2.81 -3.74
CA GLN A 416 19.42 1.91 -2.62
C GLN A 416 20.35 0.68 -2.68
N ARG A 417 20.53 -0.01 -1.55
CA ARG A 417 21.41 -1.17 -1.41
C ARG A 417 20.63 -2.39 -0.92
N PHE A 418 20.65 -3.46 -1.71
CA PHE A 418 19.93 -4.69 -1.46
C PHE A 418 20.88 -5.86 -1.21
N THR A 419 20.48 -6.76 -0.30
CA THR A 419 21.15 -8.05 -0.02
C THR A 419 20.44 -9.24 -0.67
N SER A 420 19.26 -9.02 -1.23
CA SER A 420 18.42 -10.00 -1.90
C SER A 420 17.69 -9.36 -3.09
N LEU A 421 17.01 -10.21 -3.86
CA LEU A 421 16.11 -9.82 -4.95
C LEU A 421 14.98 -10.86 -5.06
N PHE A 422 13.85 -10.47 -5.62
CA PHE A 422 12.74 -11.37 -5.90
C PHE A 422 12.74 -11.72 -7.38
N ALA A 423 12.76 -13.01 -7.70
CA ALA A 423 12.49 -13.52 -9.04
C ALA A 423 11.00 -13.83 -9.15
N ASN A 424 10.25 -12.99 -9.86
CA ASN A 424 8.80 -13.15 -10.03
C ASN A 424 8.52 -14.05 -11.26
N ALA A 425 7.50 -14.90 -11.20
CA ALA A 425 7.10 -15.77 -12.31
C ALA A 425 6.83 -14.96 -13.60
N ASN A 426 6.07 -13.86 -13.44
CA ASN A 426 5.79 -12.79 -14.40
C ASN A 426 7.04 -11.94 -14.76
N GLY A 427 8.06 -12.62 -15.27
CA GLY A 427 9.11 -12.11 -16.15
C GLY A 427 10.02 -10.98 -15.67
N SER A 428 10.06 -10.73 -14.36
CA SER A 428 10.75 -9.59 -13.78
C SER A 428 11.52 -9.91 -12.50
N VAL A 429 12.54 -9.10 -12.22
CA VAL A 429 13.18 -9.02 -10.91
C VAL A 429 12.71 -7.75 -10.20
N THR A 430 12.31 -7.85 -8.94
CA THR A 430 12.06 -6.70 -8.06
C THR A 430 12.99 -6.69 -6.84
N PHE A 431 13.13 -5.52 -6.22
CA PHE A 431 13.97 -5.31 -5.03
C PHE A 431 13.15 -4.70 -3.90
N GLY A 432 13.51 -5.00 -2.65
CA GLY A 432 12.79 -4.54 -1.45
C GLY A 432 11.51 -5.34 -1.16
N THR A 433 10.66 -5.55 -2.17
CA THR A 433 9.50 -6.46 -2.11
C THR A 433 9.29 -7.20 -3.44
N SER A 434 8.46 -8.24 -3.42
CA SER A 434 8.08 -9.06 -4.58
C SER A 434 7.04 -8.38 -5.48
N SER A 435 6.59 -9.07 -6.53
CA SER A 435 5.46 -8.64 -7.36
C SER A 435 4.74 -9.84 -7.95
N ALA A 436 3.58 -10.18 -7.39
CA ALA A 436 2.69 -11.20 -7.95
C ALA A 436 1.80 -10.71 -9.13
N ALA A 437 1.89 -9.43 -9.53
CA ALA A 437 1.04 -8.91 -10.60
C ALA A 437 1.38 -9.52 -11.97
N PHE A 438 0.44 -10.27 -12.56
CA PHE A 438 0.43 -10.71 -13.97
C PHE A 438 0.36 -9.52 -14.93
N SER A 439 -0.68 -8.69 -14.78
CA SER A 439 -0.98 -7.60 -15.72
C SER A 439 0.09 -6.51 -15.67
N GLU A 440 0.93 -6.46 -16.69
CA GLU A 440 1.81 -5.34 -16.96
C GLU A 440 1.02 -4.06 -17.20
N ASN A 441 1.58 -2.94 -16.74
CA ASN A 441 1.19 -1.60 -17.17
C ASN A 441 2.25 -0.57 -16.71
N THR A 442 2.44 0.47 -17.51
CA THR A 442 3.32 1.60 -17.19
C THR A 442 3.10 2.21 -15.80
N ALA A 443 1.86 2.37 -15.32
CA ALA A 443 1.59 3.03 -14.04
C ALA A 443 2.12 2.21 -12.85
N ALA A 444 1.84 0.91 -12.81
CA ALA A 444 2.38 -0.01 -11.81
C ALA A 444 3.89 -0.26 -11.98
N HIS A 445 4.44 -0.16 -13.20
CA HIS A 445 5.88 -0.20 -13.42
C HIS A 445 6.59 0.99 -12.75
N LEU A 446 6.02 2.18 -12.85
CA LEU A 446 6.60 3.39 -12.27
C LEU A 446 6.34 3.51 -10.76
N ASN A 447 5.12 3.21 -10.29
CA ASN A 447 4.72 3.40 -8.90
C ASN A 447 5.11 2.23 -7.98
N GLY A 448 5.29 1.02 -8.50
CA GLY A 448 5.57 -0.20 -7.72
C GLY A 448 7.00 -0.26 -7.15
N PRO A 449 7.47 -1.46 -6.74
CA PRO A 449 8.85 -1.64 -6.27
C PRO A 449 9.89 -1.38 -7.38
N PRO A 450 11.15 -1.04 -7.02
CA PRO A 450 12.25 -0.99 -7.97
C PRO A 450 12.35 -2.31 -8.75
N ARG A 451 12.25 -2.24 -10.08
CA ARG A 451 12.05 -3.40 -10.97
C ARG A 451 13.03 -3.38 -12.15
N ILE A 452 13.51 -4.55 -12.53
CA ILE A 452 14.05 -4.83 -13.87
C ILE A 452 13.10 -5.83 -14.53
N ALA A 453 12.35 -5.39 -15.53
CA ALA A 453 11.47 -6.25 -16.31
C ALA A 453 12.25 -6.83 -17.49
N GLY A 454 12.33 -8.16 -17.58
CA GLY A 454 12.91 -8.82 -18.75
C GLY A 454 11.88 -8.81 -19.87
N LEU A 455 10.72 -9.38 -19.57
CA LEU A 455 9.47 -9.28 -20.32
C LEU A 455 8.38 -9.51 -19.27
N TRP A 456 7.89 -8.43 -18.65
CA TRP A 456 6.78 -8.52 -17.70
C TRP A 456 5.47 -8.66 -18.49
N ASP A 457 4.83 -9.80 -18.31
CA ASP A 457 3.59 -10.26 -18.93
C ASP A 457 3.06 -11.39 -18.02
N ASP A 458 1.85 -11.84 -18.31
CA ASP A 458 1.10 -12.95 -17.70
C ASP A 458 1.75 -14.29 -18.09
N LEU A 459 2.75 -14.76 -17.33
CA LEU A 459 3.64 -15.89 -17.65
C LEU A 459 3.52 -17.03 -16.64
N ASP A 460 3.27 -18.25 -17.12
CA ASP A 460 2.96 -19.43 -16.30
C ASP A 460 4.07 -20.51 -16.32
N PRO A 461 5.09 -20.42 -15.44
CA PRO A 461 6.07 -21.48 -15.19
C PRO A 461 5.50 -22.83 -14.74
N SER A 462 4.25 -22.90 -14.27
CA SER A 462 3.59 -24.13 -13.85
C SER A 462 3.03 -24.93 -15.04
N SER A 463 2.48 -24.25 -16.06
CA SER A 463 2.10 -24.86 -17.35
C SER A 463 3.30 -25.22 -18.22
N GLY A 464 4.46 -24.56 -18.08
CA GLY A 464 5.65 -24.97 -18.82
C GLY A 464 6.95 -24.21 -18.54
N GLY A 465 8.06 -24.83 -18.96
CA GLY A 465 9.39 -24.24 -18.84
C GLY A 465 9.97 -24.34 -17.44
N SER A 466 10.65 -23.27 -17.01
CA SER A 466 11.17 -23.10 -15.65
C SER A 466 11.74 -21.68 -15.47
N VAL A 467 11.60 -21.11 -14.27
CA VAL A 467 12.46 -20.01 -13.81
C VAL A 467 13.62 -20.60 -13.00
N ILE A 468 14.86 -20.25 -13.34
CA ILE A 468 16.07 -20.70 -12.66
C ILE A 468 16.99 -19.51 -12.36
N PHE A 469 17.98 -19.71 -11.48
CA PHE A 469 19.08 -18.75 -11.31
C PHE A 469 20.46 -19.39 -11.45
N GLU A 470 21.45 -18.59 -11.85
CA GLU A 470 22.85 -18.97 -12.06
C GLU A 470 23.77 -17.92 -11.42
N GLU A 471 24.67 -18.33 -10.52
CA GLU A 471 25.60 -17.43 -9.83
C GLU A 471 27.09 -17.72 -10.15
N THR A 472 27.88 -16.66 -10.24
CA THR A 472 29.35 -16.68 -10.17
C THR A 472 29.84 -15.57 -9.23
N PRO A 473 31.10 -15.58 -8.75
CA PRO A 473 31.64 -14.55 -7.85
C PRO A 473 31.61 -13.09 -8.39
N ASN A 474 31.23 -12.88 -9.66
CA ASN A 474 31.09 -11.56 -10.29
C ASN A 474 29.71 -11.32 -10.94
N SER A 475 28.78 -12.27 -10.89
CA SER A 475 27.51 -12.17 -11.64
C SER A 475 26.40 -13.03 -11.05
N PHE A 476 25.19 -12.50 -10.98
CA PHE A 476 23.98 -13.22 -10.60
C PHE A 476 22.98 -13.13 -11.76
N THR A 477 22.42 -14.24 -12.21
CA THR A 477 21.50 -14.29 -13.35
C THR A 477 20.20 -14.98 -12.96
N VAL A 478 19.06 -14.36 -13.26
CA VAL A 478 17.75 -15.02 -13.27
C VAL A 478 17.36 -15.29 -14.73
N ARG A 479 16.78 -16.47 -15.01
CA ARG A 479 16.46 -16.95 -16.35
C ARG A 479 15.09 -17.59 -16.39
N TRP A 480 14.22 -17.06 -17.24
CA TRP A 480 12.97 -17.69 -17.67
C TRP A 480 13.32 -18.53 -18.91
N GLN A 481 13.08 -19.84 -18.85
CA GLN A 481 13.50 -20.78 -19.89
C GLN A 481 12.32 -21.60 -20.41
N GLY A 482 11.80 -21.21 -21.58
CA GLY A 482 10.68 -21.88 -22.23
C GLY A 482 9.36 -21.73 -21.50
N VAL A 483 9.16 -20.61 -20.79
CA VAL A 483 7.96 -20.31 -19.99
C VAL A 483 6.86 -19.78 -20.93
N PRO A 484 5.64 -20.35 -20.94
CA PRO A 484 4.52 -19.86 -21.75
C PRO A 484 3.87 -18.61 -21.13
N GLU A 485 3.07 -17.90 -21.93
CA GLU A 485 2.03 -17.03 -21.37
C GLU A 485 0.89 -17.88 -20.75
N PHE A 486 0.15 -17.34 -19.78
CA PHE A 486 -0.99 -18.03 -19.18
C PHE A 486 -2.03 -18.46 -20.23
N ASN A 487 -2.54 -19.70 -20.12
CA ASN A 487 -3.36 -20.38 -21.13
C ASN A 487 -2.75 -20.52 -22.56
N ALA A 488 -1.49 -20.14 -22.78
CA ALA A 488 -0.83 -20.23 -24.09
C ALA A 488 -0.02 -21.54 -24.26
N VAL A 489 0.46 -21.76 -25.49
CA VAL A 489 1.39 -22.86 -25.85
C VAL A 489 2.64 -22.37 -26.59
N THR A 490 2.71 -21.07 -26.86
CA THR A 490 3.92 -20.30 -27.18
C THR A 490 4.84 -20.27 -25.96
N THR A 491 6.13 -20.02 -26.15
CA THR A 491 7.10 -20.02 -25.03
C THR A 491 8.17 -18.95 -25.17
N ASN A 492 8.45 -18.29 -24.07
CA ASN A 492 9.37 -17.17 -23.92
C ASN A 492 10.65 -17.61 -23.21
N THR A 493 11.79 -17.02 -23.58
CA THR A 493 13.10 -17.35 -23.04
C THR A 493 13.99 -16.11 -23.01
N PHE A 494 14.33 -15.66 -21.80
CA PHE A 494 15.18 -14.50 -21.57
C PHE A 494 15.87 -14.60 -20.20
N SER A 495 16.76 -13.65 -19.91
CA SER A 495 17.48 -13.62 -18.63
C SER A 495 17.94 -12.22 -18.25
N ILE A 496 17.92 -11.94 -16.96
CA ILE A 496 18.44 -10.70 -16.35
C ILE A 496 19.72 -11.08 -15.61
N THR A 497 20.87 -10.53 -16.03
CA THR A 497 22.16 -10.72 -15.35
C THR A 497 22.58 -9.43 -14.66
N LEU A 498 22.64 -9.46 -13.33
CA LEU A 498 23.28 -8.45 -12.49
C LEU A 498 24.78 -8.76 -12.38
N ASN A 499 25.64 -7.75 -12.50
CA ASN A 499 27.09 -7.90 -12.41
C ASN A 499 27.60 -7.20 -11.16
N ARG A 500 28.61 -7.78 -10.52
CA ARG A 500 29.33 -7.15 -9.42
C ARG A 500 30.05 -5.90 -9.91
N LYS A 501 30.03 -4.84 -9.11
CA LYS A 501 30.74 -3.59 -9.43
C LYS A 501 32.25 -3.76 -9.49
N ASN A 502 32.88 -2.92 -10.31
CA ASN A 502 34.33 -2.75 -10.28
C ASN A 502 34.77 -2.01 -8.99
N PRO A 503 36.07 -2.01 -8.63
CA PRO A 503 36.54 -1.43 -7.35
C PRO A 503 36.22 0.07 -7.13
N LEU A 504 35.97 0.85 -8.19
CA LEU A 504 35.52 2.23 -8.05
C LEU A 504 34.01 2.28 -7.72
N GLY A 505 33.20 1.45 -8.36
CA GLY A 505 31.77 1.33 -8.05
C GLY A 505 31.52 0.75 -6.64
N GLU A 506 32.34 -0.20 -6.20
CA GLU A 506 32.34 -0.70 -4.81
C GLU A 506 32.69 0.44 -3.82
N HIS A 507 33.71 1.26 -4.14
CA HIS A 507 34.09 2.41 -3.30
C HIS A 507 33.01 3.51 -3.22
N LEU A 508 32.25 3.71 -4.29
CA LEU A 508 31.16 4.70 -4.36
C LEU A 508 29.87 4.24 -3.66
N GLY A 509 29.77 2.98 -3.21
CA GLY A 509 28.57 2.47 -2.54
C GLY A 509 27.30 2.64 -3.40
N ALA A 510 26.17 2.92 -2.76
CA ALA A 510 24.87 3.05 -3.42
C ALA A 510 24.79 4.17 -4.48
N ILE A 511 25.71 5.15 -4.45
CA ILE A 511 25.80 6.22 -5.45
C ILE A 511 25.99 5.64 -6.87
N ALA A 512 26.75 4.55 -7.00
CA ALA A 512 26.99 3.87 -8.27
C ALA A 512 26.23 2.54 -8.33
N GLY A 513 25.33 2.37 -9.29
CA GLY A 513 24.53 1.14 -9.44
C GLY A 513 25.33 -0.05 -9.99
N ASN A 514 24.87 -1.27 -9.73
CA ASN A 514 25.42 -2.49 -10.29
C ASN A 514 25.11 -2.59 -11.80
N PRO A 515 26.09 -2.77 -12.69
CA PRO A 515 25.84 -2.97 -14.13
C PRO A 515 25.01 -4.22 -14.39
N PHE A 516 24.03 -4.14 -15.27
CA PHE A 516 23.16 -5.29 -15.58
C PHE A 516 22.91 -5.43 -17.08
N SER A 517 22.32 -6.55 -17.47
CA SER A 517 21.95 -6.81 -18.86
C SER A 517 20.74 -7.73 -18.96
N ILE A 518 19.81 -7.37 -19.85
CA ILE A 518 18.69 -8.22 -20.26
C ILE A 518 19.10 -8.92 -21.56
N THR A 519 19.03 -10.24 -21.60
CA THR A 519 19.36 -11.06 -22.78
C THR A 519 18.17 -11.89 -23.22
N TYR A 520 17.75 -11.67 -24.46
CA TYR A 520 16.60 -12.28 -25.12
C TYR A 520 17.03 -13.46 -25.99
N GLY A 521 16.37 -14.60 -25.79
CA GLY A 521 16.49 -15.80 -26.61
C GLY A 521 15.38 -15.86 -27.66
N THR A 522 14.50 -16.86 -27.54
CA THR A 522 13.22 -16.90 -28.27
C THR A 522 12.17 -16.16 -27.44
N LEU A 523 11.53 -15.14 -28.02
CA LEU A 523 10.26 -14.61 -27.52
C LEU A 523 9.15 -15.03 -28.49
N ALA A 524 7.95 -15.17 -27.96
CA ALA A 524 6.75 -15.57 -28.69
C ALA A 524 5.51 -14.75 -28.29
N ALA A 525 5.49 -14.20 -27.07
CA ALA A 525 4.54 -13.16 -26.66
C ALA A 525 4.56 -11.98 -27.65
N THR A 526 3.38 -11.49 -28.00
CA THR A 526 3.21 -10.28 -28.82
C THR A 526 3.29 -8.98 -28.01
N ASP A 527 3.18 -9.11 -26.70
CA ASP A 527 2.87 -8.08 -25.72
C ASP A 527 4.03 -7.92 -24.71
N GLY A 528 3.77 -7.23 -23.60
CA GLY A 528 4.61 -7.22 -22.39
C GLY A 528 5.52 -6.00 -22.22
N LEU A 529 5.85 -5.67 -20.98
CA LEU A 529 6.68 -4.51 -20.61
C LEU A 529 8.12 -4.94 -20.34
N ALA A 530 9.09 -4.29 -20.98
CA ALA A 530 10.52 -4.55 -20.81
C ALA A 530 11.30 -3.32 -20.31
N GLY A 531 12.40 -3.51 -19.58
CA GLY A 531 13.30 -2.43 -19.15
C GLY A 531 13.52 -2.35 -17.64
N TYR A 532 13.54 -1.14 -17.08
CA TYR A 532 13.68 -0.93 -15.63
C TYR A 532 12.99 0.34 -15.12
N SER A 533 12.66 0.32 -13.83
CA SER A 533 12.11 1.43 -13.05
C SER A 533 12.71 1.43 -11.64
N CYS A 534 12.91 2.63 -11.09
CA CYS A 534 13.33 2.84 -9.71
C CYS A 534 12.18 2.76 -8.68
N GLY A 535 10.94 2.54 -9.12
CA GLY A 535 9.77 2.44 -8.26
C GLY A 535 9.30 3.78 -7.66
N GLY A 536 8.13 3.76 -7.01
CA GLY A 536 7.38 4.97 -6.65
C GLY A 536 8.15 6.00 -5.81
N GLY A 537 9.04 5.56 -4.91
CA GLY A 537 9.89 6.43 -4.09
C GLY A 537 11.08 7.07 -4.83
N SER A 538 11.11 7.03 -6.16
CA SER A 538 12.21 7.53 -7.02
C SER A 538 11.81 7.84 -8.47
N THR A 539 10.71 7.28 -8.99
CA THR A 539 10.02 7.79 -10.19
C THR A 539 9.23 9.06 -9.87
N SER A 540 8.64 9.67 -10.89
CA SER A 540 7.56 10.65 -10.74
C SER A 540 6.20 10.09 -11.15
N GLY A 541 6.19 8.97 -11.86
CA GLY A 541 5.02 8.49 -12.59
C GLY A 541 4.84 9.16 -13.96
N TYR A 542 5.64 10.18 -14.28
CA TYR A 542 5.61 10.94 -15.54
C TYR A 542 6.83 10.68 -16.44
N GLU A 543 7.63 9.67 -16.10
CA GLU A 543 8.57 9.04 -17.03
C GLU A 543 7.85 8.51 -18.30
N THR A 544 8.59 8.41 -19.41
CA THR A 544 8.05 8.02 -20.72
C THR A 544 8.77 6.80 -21.29
N GLU A 545 8.05 6.02 -22.08
CA GLU A 545 8.59 4.88 -22.84
C GLU A 545 9.80 5.25 -23.72
N THR A 546 10.61 4.25 -24.05
CA THR A 546 11.81 4.36 -24.88
C THR A 546 12.03 3.05 -25.61
N ASP A 547 11.78 3.05 -26.93
CA ASP A 547 12.16 2.00 -27.90
C ASP A 547 13.55 1.43 -27.58
N LEU A 548 13.58 0.24 -26.94
CA LEU A 548 14.81 -0.43 -26.51
C LEU A 548 15.49 -1.08 -27.72
N SER A 549 14.71 -1.43 -28.74
CA SER A 549 15.19 -1.97 -30.01
C SER A 549 16.03 -0.99 -30.81
N ALA A 550 15.83 0.32 -30.67
CA ALA A 550 16.66 1.37 -31.23
C ALA A 550 17.98 1.58 -30.48
N LEU A 551 18.05 1.22 -29.19
CA LEU A 551 19.23 1.47 -28.35
C LEU A 551 20.46 0.68 -28.82
N ARG A 552 21.65 1.27 -28.70
CA ARG A 552 22.92 0.70 -29.19
C ARG A 552 24.05 0.89 -28.19
N GLY A 553 24.75 -0.20 -27.87
CA GLY A 553 25.90 -0.18 -26.96
C GLY A 553 25.50 -0.44 -25.51
N SER A 554 26.03 0.37 -24.59
CA SER A 554 25.67 0.33 -23.17
C SER A 554 24.86 1.58 -22.81
N ILE A 555 23.73 1.35 -22.17
CA ILE A 555 22.70 2.31 -21.76
C ILE A 555 23.02 2.82 -20.35
N GLY A 556 22.59 4.03 -20.00
CA GLY A 556 22.88 4.67 -18.72
C GLY A 556 24.30 5.26 -18.63
N GLY A 557 24.52 6.20 -17.70
CA GLY A 557 25.77 6.96 -17.62
C GLY A 557 25.86 7.83 -16.36
N VAL A 558 26.48 9.01 -16.48
CA VAL A 558 26.77 9.91 -15.34
C VAL A 558 25.49 10.54 -14.76
N VAL A 559 24.43 10.68 -15.56
CA VAL A 559 23.11 11.14 -15.13
C VAL A 559 22.26 9.92 -14.81
N ALA A 560 21.66 9.89 -13.62
CA ALA A 560 20.65 8.89 -13.26
C ALA A 560 19.36 9.17 -14.04
N ILE A 561 18.72 8.11 -14.55
CA ILE A 561 17.40 8.17 -15.18
C ILE A 561 16.50 7.24 -14.37
N PRO A 562 15.35 7.71 -13.86
CA PRO A 562 14.53 6.95 -12.92
C PRO A 562 13.81 5.73 -13.53
N ALA A 563 13.55 5.72 -14.83
CA ALA A 563 13.08 4.55 -15.56
C ALA A 563 13.53 4.60 -17.03
N ILE A 564 13.78 3.45 -17.64
CA ILE A 564 13.90 3.28 -19.10
C ILE A 564 13.23 1.95 -19.44
N TYR A 565 12.08 2.04 -20.08
CA TYR A 565 11.20 0.90 -20.34
C TYR A 565 10.45 1.07 -21.68
N GLU A 566 9.85 -0.01 -22.16
CA GLU A 566 9.07 -0.09 -23.39
C GLU A 566 7.86 -0.99 -23.10
N ASP A 567 6.66 -0.51 -23.45
CA ASP A 567 5.36 -1.12 -23.14
C ASP A 567 4.77 -1.65 -24.46
N LEU A 568 4.89 -2.97 -24.72
CA LEU A 568 4.60 -3.55 -26.03
C LEU A 568 3.09 -3.80 -26.17
N VAL A 569 2.35 -2.82 -26.70
CA VAL A 569 0.88 -2.90 -26.82
C VAL A 569 0.43 -3.86 -27.93
N GLY A 570 0.12 -5.12 -27.57
CA GLY A 570 -0.15 -6.18 -28.55
C GLY A 570 -1.44 -6.06 -29.37
N THR A 571 -2.38 -5.16 -29.03
CA THR A 571 -3.74 -5.11 -29.64
C THR A 571 -4.08 -3.83 -30.42
N GLY A 572 -3.14 -3.32 -31.24
CA GLY A 572 -3.55 -2.57 -32.45
C GLY A 572 -2.73 -1.34 -32.84
N ALA A 573 -1.78 -0.89 -32.02
CA ALA A 573 -0.93 0.28 -32.32
C ALA A 573 0.02 0.05 -33.52
N GLY A 574 0.32 -1.20 -33.85
CA GLY A 574 1.14 -1.59 -35.02
C GLY A 574 2.62 -1.80 -34.71
N GLU A 575 3.02 -1.66 -33.44
CA GLU A 575 4.27 -2.20 -32.92
C GLU A 575 4.17 -3.73 -32.75
N VAL A 576 5.34 -4.37 -32.66
CA VAL A 576 5.51 -5.83 -32.60
C VAL A 576 6.75 -6.09 -31.79
N ASN A 577 6.68 -6.99 -30.80
CA ASN A 577 7.83 -7.42 -30.01
C ASN A 577 9.03 -7.83 -30.90
N ASP A 578 10.06 -6.97 -30.98
CA ASP A 578 11.29 -7.22 -31.75
C ASP A 578 12.56 -7.23 -30.88
N LEU A 579 12.36 -7.30 -29.56
CA LEU A 579 13.40 -7.40 -28.52
C LEU A 579 14.28 -8.63 -28.75
N ARG A 580 15.61 -8.41 -28.84
CA ARG A 580 16.56 -9.44 -29.28
C ARG A 580 18.00 -9.17 -28.87
N GLY A 581 18.76 -10.24 -28.65
CA GLY A 581 20.18 -10.14 -28.29
C GLY A 581 20.36 -9.73 -26.83
N THR A 582 21.20 -8.73 -26.54
CA THR A 582 21.48 -8.29 -25.17
C THR A 582 21.51 -6.77 -25.04
N LEU A 583 20.54 -6.22 -24.31
CA LEU A 583 20.60 -4.87 -23.77
C LEU A 583 21.60 -4.84 -22.61
N ARG A 584 22.42 -3.79 -22.51
CA ARG A 584 23.42 -3.64 -21.43
C ARG A 584 23.24 -2.28 -20.78
N PHE A 585 23.22 -2.25 -19.46
CA PHE A 585 23.06 -1.05 -18.66
C PHE A 585 24.31 -0.90 -17.77
N ASN A 586 24.88 0.30 -17.73
CA ASN A 586 26.09 0.60 -16.95
C ASN A 586 25.84 0.65 -15.42
N GLY A 587 24.62 0.38 -14.98
CA GLY A 587 24.12 0.55 -13.62
C GLY A 587 23.15 1.72 -13.53
N VAL A 588 22.23 1.68 -12.55
CA VAL A 588 21.32 2.80 -12.23
C VAL A 588 21.83 3.47 -10.96
N ASN A 589 22.40 4.65 -11.11
CA ASN A 589 23.02 5.42 -10.03
C ASN A 589 21.96 6.03 -9.09
N ARG A 590 22.38 6.51 -7.92
CA ARG A 590 21.51 7.34 -7.07
C ARG A 590 21.03 8.56 -7.89
N ILE A 591 19.76 8.90 -7.73
CA ILE A 591 19.24 10.20 -8.16
C ILE A 591 20.00 11.29 -7.39
N ILE A 592 20.16 12.45 -8.00
CA ILE A 592 20.82 13.60 -7.40
C ILE A 592 19.89 14.76 -7.66
N ASP A 593 19.53 15.52 -6.62
CA ASP A 593 18.75 16.74 -6.80
C ASP A 593 19.48 17.69 -7.76
N LEU A 594 18.80 18.04 -8.86
CA LEU A 594 19.40 18.80 -9.95
C LEU A 594 19.32 20.32 -9.73
N THR A 595 18.59 20.76 -8.70
CA THR A 595 18.55 22.14 -8.22
C THR A 595 19.75 22.43 -7.29
N GLU A 596 20.12 21.46 -6.46
CA GLU A 596 21.26 21.47 -5.53
C GLU A 596 22.63 21.55 -6.23
N LEU A 597 22.77 20.93 -7.42
CA LEU A 597 24.05 20.62 -8.10
C LEU A 597 25.10 21.75 -8.12
N VAL A 598 24.67 23.01 -8.20
CA VAL A 598 25.56 24.19 -8.20
C VAL A 598 25.66 24.83 -6.81
N ARG A 599 24.57 24.81 -6.05
CA ARG A 599 24.46 25.34 -4.69
C ARG A 599 23.13 24.91 -4.07
N ARG A 600 23.23 24.07 -3.05
CA ARG A 600 22.16 23.69 -2.14
C ARG A 600 21.18 24.80 -1.74
N ASN A 601 19.90 24.45 -1.68
CA ASN A 601 18.77 25.32 -1.35
C ASN A 601 18.20 25.13 0.08
N ASP A 602 18.98 24.55 1.00
CA ASP A 602 18.77 24.35 2.47
C ASP A 602 18.22 25.54 3.31
N SER A 603 17.84 26.68 2.72
CA SER A 603 17.33 27.84 3.43
C SER A 603 16.70 28.87 2.50
N ILE A 604 15.77 29.67 3.03
CA ILE A 604 15.13 30.80 2.32
C ILE A 604 16.13 31.79 1.67
N ARG A 605 17.35 31.92 2.22
CA ARG A 605 18.44 32.77 1.66
C ARG A 605 19.12 32.19 0.42
N ARG A 606 18.80 30.94 0.08
CA ARG A 606 19.31 30.19 -1.07
C ARG A 606 18.22 29.77 -2.05
N ALA A 607 16.95 29.84 -1.63
CA ALA A 607 15.74 29.46 -2.33
C ALA A 607 15.81 29.58 -3.87
N THR A 608 15.65 28.44 -4.55
CA THR A 608 15.73 28.29 -6.01
C THR A 608 14.74 29.23 -6.71
N PRO A 609 15.21 30.22 -7.51
CA PRO A 609 14.35 31.28 -8.03
C PRO A 609 13.56 30.82 -9.27
N LEU A 610 12.27 30.57 -9.10
CA LEU A 610 11.37 30.17 -10.19
C LEU A 610 11.03 31.39 -11.06
N LEU A 611 11.52 31.38 -12.30
CA LEU A 611 11.41 32.51 -13.23
C LEU A 611 10.08 32.56 -14.01
N LYS A 612 9.31 31.47 -13.99
CA LYS A 612 8.01 31.28 -14.63
C LYS A 612 7.19 30.29 -13.80
N LEU A 613 5.87 30.45 -13.79
CA LEU A 613 4.91 29.42 -13.37
C LEU A 613 4.06 28.95 -14.58
N PRO A 614 3.45 27.75 -14.57
CA PRO A 614 3.64 26.69 -13.57
C PRO A 614 5.10 26.25 -13.46
N PHE A 615 5.47 25.82 -12.26
CA PHE A 615 6.64 25.00 -11.98
C PHE A 615 6.17 23.60 -11.61
N ASP A 616 6.92 22.61 -12.08
CA ASP A 616 6.59 21.19 -11.95
C ASP A 616 7.90 20.39 -11.95
N SER A 617 8.19 19.67 -10.85
CA SER A 617 9.37 18.78 -10.73
C SER A 617 9.08 17.30 -11.02
N ALA A 618 7.89 16.96 -11.53
CA ALA A 618 7.65 15.66 -12.14
C ALA A 618 8.57 15.41 -13.36
N ASN A 619 8.99 16.49 -14.03
CA ASN A 619 9.84 16.41 -15.22
C ASN A 619 11.13 15.60 -14.96
N PRO A 620 11.42 14.51 -15.71
CA PRO A 620 12.56 13.63 -15.43
C PRO A 620 13.94 14.27 -15.69
N VAL A 621 14.00 15.51 -16.19
CA VAL A 621 15.22 16.32 -16.31
C VAL A 621 15.47 17.18 -15.05
N PHE A 622 14.54 17.20 -14.08
CA PHE A 622 14.59 17.97 -12.84
C PHE A 622 14.06 17.15 -11.66
N ALA A 623 14.76 16.08 -11.28
CA ALA A 623 14.45 15.36 -10.05
C ALA A 623 14.69 16.24 -8.80
N THR A 624 13.72 16.23 -7.89
CA THR A 624 13.76 16.89 -6.58
C THR A 624 13.71 15.86 -5.45
N GLU A 625 14.67 15.86 -4.53
CA GLU A 625 14.88 14.79 -3.54
C GLU A 625 15.34 15.34 -2.18
N ILE A 626 14.55 15.07 -1.12
CA ILE A 626 14.99 15.30 0.27
C ILE A 626 16.06 14.26 0.61
N ASP A 627 17.32 14.69 0.76
CA ASP A 627 18.51 13.82 0.76
C ASP A 627 18.50 12.77 1.89
N ARG A 628 18.44 11.49 1.50
CA ARG A 628 18.45 10.30 2.36
C ARG A 628 19.64 10.19 3.34
N ASP A 629 20.74 10.89 3.10
CA ASP A 629 21.98 10.79 3.89
C ASP A 629 22.14 11.92 4.95
N ARG A 630 21.17 12.85 5.11
CA ARG A 630 21.31 14.07 5.94
C ARG A 630 20.00 14.75 6.34
N ASP A 631 20.08 15.76 7.21
CA ASP A 631 19.02 16.77 7.37
C ASP A 631 18.86 17.56 6.05
N ASP A 632 17.63 17.68 5.53
CA ASP A 632 17.40 18.33 4.23
C ASP A 632 16.02 19.00 4.02
N VAL A 633 16.03 20.16 3.34
CA VAL A 633 14.83 20.99 3.12
C VAL A 633 14.98 21.89 1.89
N ASP A 634 14.04 21.77 0.96
CA ASP A 634 14.08 22.43 -0.35
C ASP A 634 13.32 23.75 -0.37
N PHE A 635 14.04 24.88 -0.45
CA PHE A 635 13.40 26.17 -0.67
C PHE A 635 13.35 26.56 -2.16
N TYR A 636 12.19 27.04 -2.60
CA TYR A 636 11.91 27.67 -3.90
C TYR A 636 11.42 29.10 -3.69
N SER A 637 11.60 30.03 -4.64
CA SER A 637 11.04 31.40 -4.50
C SER A 637 10.55 32.03 -5.80
N PHE A 638 9.42 32.72 -5.73
CA PHE A 638 8.70 33.30 -6.88
C PHE A 638 8.01 34.62 -6.50
N ARG A 639 7.30 35.24 -7.45
CA ARG A 639 6.52 36.47 -7.23
C ARG A 639 5.06 36.23 -7.57
N VAL A 640 4.19 36.67 -6.66
CA VAL A 640 2.73 36.70 -6.82
C VAL A 640 2.23 38.15 -6.84
N ARG A 641 1.00 38.35 -7.31
CA ARG A 641 0.31 39.63 -7.43
C ARG A 641 -1.01 39.60 -6.67
N ALA A 642 -1.49 40.77 -6.27
CA ALA A 642 -2.82 40.92 -5.67
C ALA A 642 -3.93 40.27 -6.52
N GLY A 643 -4.69 39.37 -5.91
CA GLY A 643 -5.75 38.55 -6.50
C GLY A 643 -5.29 37.34 -7.33
N ASP A 644 -4.03 36.89 -7.22
CA ASP A 644 -3.67 35.54 -7.69
C ASP A 644 -4.26 34.51 -6.70
N VAL A 645 -4.82 33.41 -7.24
CA VAL A 645 -5.04 32.17 -6.47
C VAL A 645 -3.86 31.25 -6.76
N LEU A 646 -3.27 30.67 -5.73
CA LEU A 646 -2.01 29.96 -5.74
C LEU A 646 -2.25 28.53 -5.28
N ALA A 647 -1.86 27.56 -6.11
CA ALA A 647 -1.75 26.16 -5.72
C ALA A 647 -0.27 25.83 -5.52
N ILE A 648 0.04 25.18 -4.40
CA ILE A 648 1.34 24.61 -4.04
C ILE A 648 1.05 23.20 -3.52
N GLU A 649 1.58 22.15 -4.14
CA GLU A 649 1.25 20.77 -3.76
C GLU A 649 2.39 19.80 -4.08
N VAL A 650 2.66 18.86 -3.19
CA VAL A 650 3.43 17.65 -3.52
C VAL A 650 2.48 16.64 -4.15
N VAL A 651 2.37 16.66 -5.47
CA VAL A 651 1.41 15.84 -6.23
C VAL A 651 1.80 14.37 -6.36
N ARG A 652 3.08 14.04 -6.09
CA ARG A 652 3.61 12.66 -6.04
C ARG A 652 4.76 12.56 -5.04
N GLY A 653 4.78 11.48 -4.27
CA GLY A 653 5.86 11.08 -3.37
C GLY A 653 5.49 9.78 -2.65
N THR A 654 6.44 9.18 -1.95
CA THR A 654 6.22 8.10 -0.97
C THR A 654 6.80 8.50 0.38
N LEU A 655 6.63 9.76 0.72
CA LEU A 655 7.13 10.40 1.93
C LEU A 655 5.96 11.11 2.63
N ASP A 656 6.15 11.37 3.90
CA ASP A 656 5.29 12.16 4.77
C ASP A 656 5.83 13.60 4.72
N SER A 657 5.22 14.46 3.90
CA SER A 657 5.76 15.79 3.59
C SER A 657 5.29 16.88 4.55
N ILE A 658 6.04 17.99 4.60
CA ILE A 658 5.52 19.25 5.13
C ILE A 658 5.91 20.41 4.21
N ILE A 659 4.95 21.27 3.88
CA ILE A 659 5.12 22.47 3.07
C ILE A 659 5.02 23.71 3.95
N GLY A 660 5.94 24.67 3.77
CA GLY A 660 5.94 25.96 4.48
C GLY A 660 6.00 27.13 3.53
N VAL A 661 5.07 28.09 3.64
CA VAL A 661 5.02 29.29 2.79
C VAL A 661 5.49 30.51 3.56
N PHE A 662 6.55 31.14 3.08
CA PHE A 662 7.24 32.26 3.72
C PHE A 662 7.17 33.54 2.87
N ASP A 663 7.25 34.71 3.50
CA ASP A 663 7.66 35.94 2.83
C ASP A 663 9.19 35.88 2.56
N ALA A 664 9.57 35.85 1.28
CA ALA A 664 10.95 35.62 0.84
C ALA A 664 11.93 36.76 1.09
N ASP A 665 11.43 37.94 1.49
CA ASP A 665 12.24 39.13 1.71
C ASP A 665 12.37 39.45 3.23
N THR A 666 11.48 38.92 4.08
CA THR A 666 11.55 39.00 5.56
C THR A 666 12.01 37.72 6.26
N GLY A 667 11.62 36.53 5.78
CA GLY A 667 11.79 35.25 6.47
C GLY A 667 10.65 34.86 7.43
N GLU A 668 9.51 35.55 7.37
CA GLU A 668 8.30 35.25 8.14
C GLU A 668 7.56 34.04 7.52
N LEU A 669 7.33 32.97 8.30
CA LEU A 669 6.41 31.88 7.94
C LEU A 669 4.97 32.42 8.00
N LEU A 670 4.19 32.17 6.95
CA LEU A 670 2.83 32.69 6.77
C LEU A 670 1.76 31.62 6.99
N VAL A 671 2.04 30.40 6.55
CA VAL A 671 1.20 29.20 6.66
C VAL A 671 2.08 27.96 6.41
N ALA A 672 1.73 26.83 7.01
CA ALA A 672 2.31 25.52 6.73
C ALA A 672 1.20 24.46 6.69
N ASP A 673 1.50 23.29 6.12
CA ASP A 673 0.59 22.16 5.90
C ASP A 673 1.43 20.87 5.82
N ASP A 674 0.93 19.79 6.41
CA ASP A 674 1.53 18.45 6.43
C ASP A 674 0.69 17.45 5.60
N ASP A 675 -0.53 17.13 6.04
CA ASP A 675 -1.40 16.11 5.42
C ASP A 675 -2.54 16.68 4.56
N GLY A 676 -2.47 17.93 4.10
CA GLY A 676 -3.60 18.62 3.43
C GLY A 676 -3.91 18.19 1.99
N GLY A 677 -3.23 17.17 1.46
CA GLY A 677 -3.27 16.68 0.07
C GLY A 677 -3.41 15.15 -0.03
N ASN A 678 -2.88 14.55 -1.10
CA ASN A 678 -3.12 13.12 -1.38
C ASN A 678 -2.35 12.16 -0.44
N GLY A 679 -3.03 11.66 0.60
CA GLY A 679 -2.42 10.81 1.62
C GLY A 679 -1.56 11.65 2.56
N LEU A 680 -0.36 11.18 2.90
CA LEU A 680 0.60 11.94 3.73
C LEU A 680 1.37 13.00 2.91
N LEU A 681 0.70 13.66 1.97
CA LEU A 681 1.29 14.64 1.06
C LEU A 681 0.61 16.00 1.23
N SER A 682 1.41 17.06 1.28
CA SER A 682 0.93 18.39 1.66
C SER A 682 0.46 19.22 0.47
N ARG A 683 -0.52 20.09 0.73
CA ARG A 683 -1.18 20.93 -0.28
C ARG A 683 -1.69 22.24 0.32
N LEU A 684 -1.39 23.35 -0.34
CA LEU A 684 -1.85 24.69 0.03
C LEU A 684 -2.51 25.40 -1.15
N LEU A 685 -3.83 25.59 -1.04
CA LEU A 685 -4.65 26.42 -1.93
C LEU A 685 -4.89 27.79 -1.27
N LEU A 686 -4.22 28.83 -1.77
CA LEU A 686 -4.11 30.14 -1.12
C LEU A 686 -4.55 31.28 -2.04
N GLN A 687 -5.19 32.32 -1.51
CA GLN A 687 -5.40 33.59 -2.22
C GLN A 687 -4.53 34.69 -1.62
N THR A 688 -3.85 35.48 -2.47
CA THR A 688 -3.08 36.66 -2.01
C THR A 688 -3.78 37.97 -2.39
N ASP A 689 -3.84 38.92 -1.46
CA ASP A 689 -4.36 40.27 -1.71
C ASP A 689 -3.27 41.30 -2.05
N ILE A 690 -1.99 40.89 -2.09
CA ILE A 690 -0.84 41.80 -2.29
C ILE A 690 0.21 41.27 -3.28
N ASP A 691 0.89 42.21 -3.94
CA ASP A 691 2.12 41.93 -4.71
C ASP A 691 3.26 41.61 -3.73
N ARG A 692 3.68 40.34 -3.69
CA ARG A 692 4.67 39.82 -2.72
C ARG A 692 5.64 38.85 -3.41
N ARG A 693 6.83 38.69 -2.82
CA ARG A 693 7.74 37.59 -3.16
C ARG A 693 7.57 36.50 -2.12
N LEU A 694 7.17 35.31 -2.54
CA LEU A 694 7.00 34.16 -1.67
C LEU A 694 8.20 33.22 -1.80
N ALA A 695 8.46 32.47 -0.74
CA ALA A 695 9.26 31.27 -0.78
C ALA A 695 8.44 30.10 -0.26
N VAL A 696 8.61 28.94 -0.88
CA VAL A 696 8.02 27.66 -0.46
C VAL A 696 9.16 26.79 0.01
N ALA A 697 9.05 26.22 1.20
CA ALA A 697 9.88 25.12 1.67
C ALA A 697 9.12 23.81 1.47
N VAL A 698 9.82 22.75 1.11
CA VAL A 698 9.38 21.35 1.24
C VAL A 698 10.36 20.62 2.13
N SER A 699 9.87 19.97 3.18
CA SER A 699 10.61 18.95 3.93
C SER A 699 9.65 17.81 4.25
N THR A 700 9.90 17.09 5.34
CA THR A 700 9.09 15.96 5.81
C THR A 700 8.67 16.14 7.27
N PHE A 701 7.54 15.59 7.68
CA PHE A 701 7.11 15.67 9.08
C PHE A 701 8.15 14.96 9.98
N PRO A 702 8.41 15.41 11.22
CA PRO A 702 7.83 16.56 11.92
C PRO A 702 8.66 17.87 11.80
N ASP A 703 9.26 18.19 10.64
CA ASP A 703 10.14 19.38 10.45
C ASP A 703 9.37 20.73 10.37
N VAL A 704 8.54 21.02 11.36
CA VAL A 704 7.77 22.28 11.48
C VAL A 704 8.65 23.54 11.63
N GLU A 705 9.95 23.39 11.90
CA GLU A 705 10.92 24.50 11.90
C GLU A 705 11.61 24.70 10.53
N PHE A 706 11.40 23.79 9.56
CA PHE A 706 12.02 23.80 8.22
C PHE A 706 13.56 23.87 8.27
N ILE A 707 14.16 22.99 9.08
CA ILE A 707 15.61 22.84 9.26
C ILE A 707 16.17 21.57 8.61
N GLY A 708 15.30 20.69 8.10
CA GLY A 708 15.57 19.46 7.38
C GLY A 708 15.41 18.16 8.18
N ALA A 709 14.94 18.26 9.43
CA ALA A 709 15.02 17.21 10.44
C ALA A 709 13.82 16.22 10.45
N GLY A 710 13.08 16.11 9.34
CA GLY A 710 11.92 15.22 9.22
C GLY A 710 12.28 13.73 9.10
N ASP A 711 11.36 12.85 9.46
CA ASP A 711 11.63 11.42 9.63
C ASP A 711 11.68 10.65 8.29
N THR A 712 10.87 11.04 7.30
CA THR A 712 10.89 10.42 5.95
C THR A 712 11.83 11.15 4.98
N LYS A 713 12.30 10.47 3.93
CA LYS A 713 13.28 10.98 2.93
C LYS A 713 13.07 10.34 1.56
N GLY A 714 13.22 11.10 0.46
CA GLY A 714 13.07 10.56 -0.89
C GLY A 714 12.73 11.60 -1.98
N ARG A 715 12.43 11.11 -3.19
CA ARG A 715 11.98 11.95 -4.31
C ARG A 715 10.53 12.37 -4.09
N TYR A 716 10.22 13.60 -4.45
CA TYR A 716 8.87 14.14 -4.54
C TYR A 716 8.71 14.91 -5.87
N SER A 717 7.46 15.16 -6.27
CA SER A 717 7.12 16.05 -7.40
C SER A 717 6.27 17.21 -6.88
N LEU A 718 6.82 18.42 -6.93
CA LEU A 718 6.19 19.65 -6.45
C LEU A 718 5.60 20.43 -7.62
N TYR A 719 4.31 20.73 -7.54
CA TYR A 719 3.62 21.61 -8.46
C TYR A 719 3.35 22.96 -7.80
N ILE A 720 3.66 24.05 -8.52
CA ILE A 720 3.36 25.42 -8.09
C ILE A 720 2.76 26.17 -9.27
N ASN A 721 1.54 26.69 -9.13
CA ASN A 721 0.90 27.48 -10.19
C ASN A 721 0.00 28.61 -9.66
N THR A 722 -0.15 29.67 -10.46
CA THR A 722 -0.99 30.84 -10.14
C THR A 722 -2.12 30.99 -11.15
N TYR A 723 -3.34 30.98 -10.66
CA TYR A 723 -4.60 31.08 -11.38
C TYR A 723 -5.26 32.45 -11.16
N ARG A 724 -6.23 32.76 -12.02
CA ARG A 724 -7.09 33.95 -11.92
C ARG A 724 -8.54 33.56 -12.16
N GLY A 725 -9.45 34.22 -11.45
CA GLY A 725 -10.88 33.98 -11.55
C GLY A 725 -11.60 34.34 -10.26
N THR A 726 -12.88 33.99 -10.21
CA THR A 726 -13.66 33.89 -8.98
C THR A 726 -13.94 32.41 -8.74
N PRO A 727 -13.75 31.87 -7.52
CA PRO A 727 -14.22 30.52 -7.22
C PRO A 727 -15.74 30.44 -7.36
N ILE A 728 -16.22 29.30 -7.83
CA ILE A 728 -17.64 28.94 -7.80
C ILE A 728 -17.84 27.80 -6.81
N ALA A 729 -18.85 27.92 -5.95
CA ALA A 729 -19.35 26.79 -5.19
C ALA A 729 -20.14 25.90 -6.16
N ILE A 730 -19.74 24.64 -6.24
CA ILE A 730 -20.33 23.59 -7.07
C ILE A 730 -20.21 22.30 -6.25
N GLY A 731 -21.31 21.56 -6.12
CA GLY A 731 -21.30 20.29 -5.39
C GLY A 731 -20.69 19.15 -6.20
N ASP A 732 -20.64 17.97 -5.59
CA ASP A 732 -20.73 16.71 -6.32
C ASP A 732 -22.03 16.68 -7.17
N ASP A 733 -21.99 15.96 -8.30
CA ASP A 733 -23.12 15.74 -9.24
C ASP A 733 -23.95 17.02 -9.56
N ASP A 734 -23.27 18.18 -9.73
CA ASP A 734 -23.86 19.52 -9.87
C ASP A 734 -23.48 20.23 -11.21
N SER A 735 -24.14 21.34 -11.54
CA SER A 735 -23.96 22.09 -12.78
C SER A 735 -24.30 23.59 -12.67
N VAL A 736 -23.26 24.43 -12.54
CA VAL A 736 -23.38 25.88 -12.26
C VAL A 736 -23.41 26.71 -13.56
N PRO A 737 -24.46 27.54 -13.81
CA PRO A 737 -24.53 28.40 -14.99
C PRO A 737 -23.68 29.68 -14.86
N VAL A 738 -22.61 29.75 -15.66
CA VAL A 738 -21.70 30.90 -15.76
C VAL A 738 -22.07 31.83 -16.91
N ALA A 739 -22.23 33.13 -16.62
CA ALA A 739 -22.44 34.16 -17.64
C ALA A 739 -21.10 34.65 -18.24
N LEU A 740 -20.96 34.57 -19.56
CA LEU A 740 -19.74 34.98 -20.27
C LEU A 740 -19.76 36.48 -20.57
N THR A 741 -18.73 37.22 -20.14
CA THR A 741 -18.58 38.67 -20.41
C THR A 741 -18.53 38.99 -21.92
N ARG A 742 -18.23 38.01 -22.78
CA ARG A 742 -18.22 38.13 -24.25
C ARG A 742 -18.83 36.87 -24.87
N PRO A 743 -19.66 36.95 -25.94
CA PRO A 743 -20.23 35.76 -26.57
C PRO A 743 -19.15 34.85 -27.16
N PHE A 744 -19.13 33.59 -26.74
CA PHE A 744 -18.25 32.56 -27.29
C PHE A 744 -18.92 31.89 -28.50
N LEU A 745 -18.16 31.54 -29.54
CA LEU A 745 -18.70 30.91 -30.76
C LEU A 745 -18.46 29.40 -30.72
N PHE A 746 -19.46 28.62 -30.30
CA PHE A 746 -19.35 27.17 -30.22
C PHE A 746 -20.26 26.50 -31.26
N GLN A 747 -19.69 25.61 -32.09
CA GLN A 747 -20.41 24.85 -33.12
C GLN A 747 -21.32 25.74 -34.00
N GLY A 748 -20.77 26.86 -34.47
CA GLY A 748 -21.47 27.86 -35.28
C GLY A 748 -22.49 28.76 -34.53
N GLN A 749 -22.71 28.56 -33.23
CA GLN A 749 -23.68 29.33 -32.43
C GLN A 749 -22.98 30.26 -31.41
N ALA A 750 -23.49 31.49 -31.27
CA ALA A 750 -23.03 32.41 -30.23
C ALA A 750 -23.67 32.05 -28.88
N ARG A 751 -22.82 31.71 -27.90
CA ARG A 751 -23.19 31.34 -26.53
C ARG A 751 -22.84 32.49 -25.58
N ASN A 752 -23.81 32.95 -24.79
CA ASN A 752 -23.62 34.03 -23.80
C ASN A 752 -23.38 33.49 -22.38
N SER A 753 -23.47 32.17 -22.21
CA SER A 753 -23.24 31.45 -20.97
C SER A 753 -22.71 30.04 -21.29
N VAL A 754 -22.12 29.42 -20.27
CA VAL A 754 -21.67 28.02 -20.24
C VAL A 754 -22.10 27.44 -18.90
N PHE A 755 -22.41 26.15 -18.82
CA PHE A 755 -22.50 25.45 -17.54
C PHE A 755 -21.15 24.84 -17.23
N VAL A 756 -20.68 25.02 -16.00
CA VAL A 756 -19.55 24.28 -15.44
C VAL A 756 -20.14 23.15 -14.62
N ASN A 757 -19.80 21.91 -14.96
CA ASN A 757 -20.32 20.72 -14.31
C ASN A 757 -19.26 20.15 -13.36
N SER A 758 -19.67 19.47 -12.28
CA SER A 758 -18.75 18.87 -11.28
C SER A 758 -17.72 17.96 -11.94
N ASN A 759 -18.23 17.07 -12.80
CA ASN A 759 -17.57 16.08 -13.66
C ASN A 759 -16.53 16.61 -14.67
N GLY A 760 -15.99 17.82 -14.48
CA GLY A 760 -14.91 18.39 -15.29
C GLY A 760 -15.33 18.93 -16.66
N SER A 761 -16.58 18.71 -17.09
CA SER A 761 -17.07 19.12 -18.41
C SER A 761 -17.73 20.51 -18.44
N LEU A 762 -17.76 21.12 -19.63
CA LEU A 762 -18.39 22.42 -19.91
C LEU A 762 -19.50 22.28 -20.96
N SER A 763 -20.76 22.35 -20.56
CA SER A 763 -21.92 22.16 -21.44
C SER A 763 -22.62 23.47 -21.83
N PHE A 764 -23.23 23.51 -23.02
CA PHE A 764 -23.81 24.73 -23.59
C PHE A 764 -25.33 24.64 -23.82
N GLY A 765 -26.08 25.21 -22.88
CA GLY A 765 -27.52 25.48 -22.98
C GLY A 765 -28.37 24.81 -21.89
N VAL A 766 -27.87 23.70 -21.35
CA VAL A 766 -28.32 23.03 -20.13
C VAL A 766 -27.07 22.45 -19.47
N GLY A 767 -27.06 22.36 -18.13
CA GLY A 767 -26.04 21.65 -17.37
C GLY A 767 -26.09 20.14 -17.62
N ASP A 768 -25.06 19.42 -17.20
CA ASP A 768 -25.06 17.96 -17.25
C ASP A 768 -24.15 17.39 -16.15
N PRO A 769 -24.72 16.96 -15.01
CA PRO A 769 -23.93 16.53 -13.84
C PRO A 769 -23.32 15.14 -14.01
N SER A 770 -23.89 14.28 -14.87
CA SER A 770 -23.56 12.86 -15.05
C SER A 770 -22.10 12.48 -14.78
N PHE A 771 -21.86 11.74 -13.69
CA PHE A 771 -20.57 11.14 -13.34
C PHE A 771 -20.06 10.16 -14.42
N ASP A 772 -20.93 9.32 -14.97
CA ASP A 772 -20.54 8.30 -15.97
C ASP A 772 -20.12 8.95 -17.31
N ALA A 773 -18.84 8.82 -17.65
CA ALA A 773 -18.19 9.44 -18.79
C ALA A 773 -18.15 8.50 -20.01
N ASN A 774 -19.32 8.23 -20.60
CA ASN A 774 -19.45 7.30 -21.72
C ASN A 774 -19.63 7.98 -23.10
N VAL A 775 -19.16 7.33 -24.17
CA VAL A 775 -19.27 7.83 -25.57
C VAL A 775 -20.73 8.00 -26.05
N PRO A 776 -21.68 7.07 -25.79
CA PRO A 776 -23.10 7.30 -26.10
C PRO A 776 -23.66 8.63 -25.59
N ASP A 777 -23.44 8.99 -24.33
CA ASP A 777 -23.96 10.21 -23.71
C ASP A 777 -23.12 11.46 -24.02
N PHE A 778 -21.86 11.29 -24.42
CA PHE A 778 -21.09 12.33 -25.10
C PHE A 778 -21.70 12.74 -26.46
N LEU A 779 -22.30 11.79 -27.17
CA LEU A 779 -22.93 12.03 -28.48
C LEU A 779 -24.41 12.44 -28.35
N ALA A 780 -25.13 11.88 -27.38
CA ALA A 780 -26.55 12.13 -27.14
C ALA A 780 -26.83 13.42 -26.35
N GLY A 781 -26.00 13.72 -25.34
CA GLY A 781 -26.18 14.83 -24.39
C GLY A 781 -26.00 16.23 -24.98
N PRO A 782 -25.85 17.28 -24.14
CA PRO A 782 -25.71 18.65 -24.61
C PRO A 782 -24.41 18.87 -25.41
N PRO A 783 -24.35 19.92 -26.25
CA PRO A 783 -23.10 20.35 -26.87
C PRO A 783 -22.10 20.73 -25.76
N ARG A 784 -21.01 19.97 -25.62
CA ARG A 784 -20.02 20.12 -24.53
C ARG A 784 -18.58 20.21 -25.03
N ILE A 785 -17.73 20.81 -24.22
CA ILE A 785 -16.27 20.67 -24.23
C ILE A 785 -15.94 19.85 -22.97
N SER A 786 -15.23 18.74 -23.12
CA SER A 786 -14.73 17.94 -22.00
C SER A 786 -13.21 18.09 -21.93
N PRO A 787 -12.68 18.96 -21.07
CA PRO A 787 -11.27 18.98 -20.69
C PRO A 787 -10.79 17.63 -20.15
N LEU A 788 -11.62 17.04 -19.29
CA LEU A 788 -11.45 15.75 -18.66
C LEU A 788 -12.81 15.43 -18.06
N TRP A 789 -13.62 14.58 -18.72
CA TRP A 789 -14.91 14.17 -18.18
C TRP A 789 -14.74 12.83 -17.45
N THR A 790 -14.96 12.85 -16.13
CA THR A 790 -15.00 11.68 -15.24
C THR A 790 -15.74 12.07 -13.95
N ASP A 791 -15.82 11.14 -13.01
CA ASP A 791 -16.50 11.28 -11.72
C ASP A 791 -15.70 12.14 -10.73
N PHE A 792 -15.84 13.46 -10.85
CA PHE A 792 -15.16 14.45 -10.01
C PHE A 792 -16.08 15.06 -8.95
N ASP A 793 -15.64 14.97 -7.70
CA ASP A 793 -16.21 15.70 -6.57
C ASP A 793 -15.28 16.87 -6.18
N PRO A 794 -15.69 18.13 -6.43
CA PRO A 794 -14.97 19.32 -5.98
C PRO A 794 -15.00 19.52 -4.46
N THR A 795 -15.96 18.94 -3.72
CA THR A 795 -16.12 19.13 -2.28
C THR A 795 -15.14 18.31 -1.46
N GLY A 796 -14.64 17.20 -2.01
CA GLY A 796 -13.56 16.39 -1.45
C GLY A 796 -14.04 15.44 -0.36
N PHE A 797 -14.97 14.53 -0.70
CA PHE A 797 -15.55 13.49 0.16
C PHE A 797 -14.50 12.71 0.97
N LEU A 798 -13.41 12.28 0.33
CA LEU A 798 -12.26 11.64 0.99
C LEU A 798 -11.27 12.66 1.60
N GLY A 799 -11.78 13.79 2.12
CA GLY A 799 -11.03 14.82 2.83
C GLY A 799 -10.04 15.61 1.98
N ASN A 800 -10.45 16.23 0.86
CA ASN A 800 -9.51 16.97 -0.01
C ASN A 800 -10.10 18.11 -0.90
N GLU A 801 -11.00 18.96 -0.39
CA GLU A 801 -11.73 20.01 -1.18
C GLU A 801 -10.86 20.70 -2.26
N GLY A 802 -11.32 20.66 -3.50
CA GLY A 802 -10.68 21.27 -4.67
C GLY A 802 -11.36 22.59 -5.07
N VAL A 803 -10.74 23.37 -5.97
CA VAL A 803 -11.27 24.69 -6.33
C VAL A 803 -11.52 24.83 -7.83
N VAL A 804 -12.77 25.11 -8.20
CA VAL A 804 -13.17 25.48 -9.56
C VAL A 804 -13.20 27.00 -9.71
N LEU A 805 -12.29 27.55 -10.50
CA LEU A 805 -12.12 29.00 -10.72
C LEU A 805 -12.63 29.41 -12.10
N VAL A 806 -13.31 30.55 -12.18
CA VAL A 806 -13.85 31.10 -13.43
C VAL A 806 -13.37 32.54 -13.66
N ASP A 807 -12.67 32.79 -14.76
CA ASP A 807 -12.38 34.14 -15.25
C ASP A 807 -13.01 34.38 -16.62
N THR A 808 -14.19 35.02 -16.64
CA THR A 808 -14.81 35.43 -17.91
C THR A 808 -14.32 36.79 -18.43
N THR A 809 -13.46 37.49 -17.66
CA THR A 809 -13.00 38.85 -17.94
C THR A 809 -11.72 38.87 -18.78
N SER A 810 -10.85 37.88 -18.63
CA SER A 810 -9.66 37.61 -19.46
C SER A 810 -10.00 37.33 -20.93
N ARG A 811 -8.97 37.15 -21.76
CA ARG A 811 -9.12 36.88 -23.20
C ARG A 811 -7.94 36.00 -23.69
N PRO A 812 -8.13 34.68 -23.89
CA PRO A 812 -9.37 33.92 -23.73
C PRO A 812 -9.95 33.99 -22.30
N ALA A 813 -11.26 33.77 -22.17
CA ALA A 813 -11.86 33.50 -20.87
C ALA A 813 -11.46 32.08 -20.43
N ALA A 814 -11.38 31.82 -19.12
CA ALA A 814 -10.93 30.53 -18.60
C ALA A 814 -11.88 29.95 -17.54
N VAL A 815 -11.96 28.62 -17.51
CA VAL A 815 -12.42 27.84 -16.37
C VAL A 815 -11.26 26.91 -15.97
N HIS A 816 -10.91 26.91 -14.69
CA HIS A 816 -9.83 26.10 -14.12
C HIS A 816 -10.42 25.12 -13.10
N PHE A 817 -10.01 23.87 -13.16
CA PHE A 817 -10.19 22.89 -12.10
C PHE A 817 -8.81 22.72 -11.45
N VAL A 818 -8.73 22.92 -10.13
CA VAL A 818 -7.47 23.09 -9.39
C VAL A 818 -7.50 22.15 -8.18
N SER A 819 -6.66 21.11 -8.21
CA SER A 819 -6.65 20.03 -7.20
C SER A 819 -8.03 19.39 -6.97
N VAL A 820 -8.80 19.14 -8.04
CA VAL A 820 -10.10 18.47 -7.88
C VAL A 820 -9.88 16.94 -7.78
N SER A 821 -10.49 16.33 -6.78
CA SER A 821 -10.49 14.88 -6.52
C SER A 821 -11.52 14.14 -7.39
N GLU A 822 -11.24 12.87 -7.68
CA GLU A 822 -12.28 11.92 -8.14
C GLU A 822 -13.08 11.47 -6.91
N PHE A 823 -14.37 11.11 -7.04
CA PHE A 823 -15.23 10.81 -5.88
C PHE A 823 -14.61 9.77 -4.92
N PHE A 824 -14.01 8.72 -5.49
CA PHE A 824 -13.28 7.66 -4.77
C PHE A 824 -11.75 7.83 -4.82
N SER A 825 -11.21 9.04 -5.09
CA SER A 825 -9.76 9.26 -5.06
C SER A 825 -9.31 10.68 -4.71
N SER A 826 -8.51 10.78 -3.64
CA SER A 826 -7.78 11.99 -3.22
C SER A 826 -6.69 12.45 -4.19
N ASN A 827 -6.47 11.76 -5.33
CA ASN A 827 -5.48 12.18 -6.33
C ASN A 827 -5.87 13.54 -6.94
N PRO A 828 -4.97 14.54 -7.00
CA PRO A 828 -5.29 15.88 -7.47
C PRO A 828 -5.36 15.97 -9.00
N ASN A 829 -6.38 16.66 -9.51
CA ASN A 829 -6.52 16.97 -10.94
C ASN A 829 -6.42 18.48 -11.21
N TYR A 830 -5.52 18.84 -12.13
CA TYR A 830 -5.29 20.20 -12.59
C TYR A 830 -5.54 20.32 -14.09
N PHE A 831 -6.60 21.01 -14.49
CA PHE A 831 -6.87 21.30 -15.91
C PHE A 831 -7.56 22.64 -16.12
N THR A 832 -7.60 23.09 -17.37
CA THR A 832 -8.11 24.42 -17.74
C THR A 832 -8.69 24.43 -19.14
N ALA A 833 -9.91 24.96 -19.28
CA ALA A 833 -10.54 25.22 -20.57
C ALA A 833 -10.49 26.72 -20.90
N GLU A 834 -9.87 27.09 -22.02
CA GLU A 834 -9.81 28.47 -22.52
C GLU A 834 -10.77 28.71 -23.69
N LEU A 835 -11.76 29.58 -23.46
CA LEU A 835 -12.78 29.99 -24.41
C LEU A 835 -12.35 31.29 -25.12
N GLY A 836 -11.78 31.13 -26.32
CA GLY A 836 -11.17 32.20 -27.10
C GLY A 836 -12.02 32.82 -28.21
N ASP A 837 -11.51 33.91 -28.78
CA ASP A 837 -12.13 34.59 -29.92
C ASP A 837 -12.42 33.64 -31.09
N GLN A 838 -13.52 33.89 -31.80
CA GLN A 838 -13.92 33.16 -33.02
C GLN A 838 -14.13 31.64 -32.82
N GLY A 839 -14.33 31.17 -31.58
CA GLY A 839 -14.53 29.75 -31.27
C GLY A 839 -13.23 28.98 -31.10
N LYS A 840 -12.13 29.68 -30.79
CA LYS A 840 -10.88 29.02 -30.40
C LYS A 840 -11.05 28.36 -29.04
N ILE A 841 -10.62 27.11 -28.95
CA ILE A 841 -10.56 26.34 -27.71
C ILE A 841 -9.09 25.99 -27.49
N ALA A 842 -8.59 26.24 -26.29
CA ALA A 842 -7.44 25.51 -25.78
C ALA A 842 -7.88 24.73 -24.53
N ILE A 843 -7.33 23.53 -24.37
CA ILE A 843 -7.40 22.77 -23.13
C ILE A 843 -5.98 22.58 -22.65
N LYS A 844 -5.75 22.78 -21.35
CA LYS A 844 -4.43 22.65 -20.71
C LYS A 844 -4.53 21.74 -19.50
N TRP A 845 -3.45 21.02 -19.23
CA TRP A 845 -3.32 20.12 -18.09
C TRP A 845 -2.08 20.47 -17.26
N GLY A 846 -2.12 20.12 -15.98
CA GLY A 846 -0.96 19.96 -15.11
C GLY A 846 -0.94 18.52 -14.59
N PRO A 847 -0.49 18.29 -13.34
CA PRO A 847 -0.68 17.03 -12.65
C PRO A 847 -2.15 16.60 -12.70
N THR A 848 -2.38 15.37 -13.11
CA THR A 848 -3.70 14.80 -13.35
C THR A 848 -3.64 13.33 -12.90
N ALA A 849 -4.69 12.85 -12.24
CA ALA A 849 -4.91 11.44 -11.99
C ALA A 849 -5.11 10.74 -13.35
N ARG A 850 -4.53 9.55 -13.52
CA ARG A 850 -4.68 8.78 -14.77
C ARG A 850 -5.82 7.77 -14.63
N GLY A 851 -7.00 8.27 -14.24
CA GLY A 851 -8.24 7.50 -14.17
C GLY A 851 -8.90 7.29 -15.55
N ALA A 852 -10.07 6.67 -15.55
CA ALA A 852 -10.91 6.63 -16.75
C ALA A 852 -11.45 8.03 -17.04
N ALA A 853 -11.41 8.48 -18.30
CA ALA A 853 -11.99 9.78 -18.68
C ALA A 853 -12.24 9.95 -20.18
N LEU A 854 -13.19 10.82 -20.53
CA LEU A 854 -13.46 11.21 -21.91
C LEU A 854 -13.03 12.67 -22.16
N VAL A 855 -12.11 12.87 -23.11
CA VAL A 855 -11.55 14.19 -23.46
C VAL A 855 -11.99 14.59 -24.87
N GLY A 856 -12.53 15.78 -25.08
CA GLY A 856 -12.90 16.22 -26.42
C GLY A 856 -13.87 17.40 -26.54
N VAL A 857 -14.51 17.48 -27.71
CA VAL A 857 -15.64 18.38 -27.98
C VAL A 857 -16.73 17.65 -28.76
N THR A 858 -17.99 17.94 -28.47
CA THR A 858 -19.16 17.36 -29.16
C THR A 858 -20.11 18.44 -29.66
N GLN A 859 -20.87 18.09 -30.70
CA GLN A 859 -22.06 18.84 -31.09
C GLN A 859 -23.30 18.48 -30.25
N GLY A 860 -23.29 17.31 -29.60
CA GLY A 860 -24.41 16.80 -28.80
C GLY A 860 -25.69 16.52 -29.62
N GLY A 861 -26.76 16.14 -28.93
CA GLY A 861 -28.09 15.99 -29.52
C GLY A 861 -28.25 14.79 -30.47
N GLY A 862 -27.46 13.73 -30.27
CA GLY A 862 -27.53 12.50 -31.07
C GLY A 862 -26.76 12.58 -32.39
N VAL A 863 -25.60 13.25 -32.39
CA VAL A 863 -24.70 13.25 -33.55
C VAL A 863 -24.09 11.87 -33.79
N ALA A 864 -23.88 11.53 -35.07
CA ALA A 864 -23.26 10.27 -35.45
C ALA A 864 -21.80 10.20 -34.96
N ASP A 865 -21.43 9.06 -34.40
CA ASP A 865 -20.08 8.80 -33.89
C ASP A 865 -19.01 8.97 -34.99
N PRO A 866 -18.01 9.84 -34.82
CA PRO A 866 -16.85 9.93 -35.71
C PRO A 866 -15.81 8.81 -35.48
N GLY A 867 -15.95 8.03 -34.40
CA GLY A 867 -14.91 7.17 -33.83
C GLY A 867 -13.87 7.96 -33.02
N PRO A 868 -13.08 7.27 -32.16
CA PRO A 868 -12.05 7.90 -31.35
C PRO A 868 -10.96 8.56 -32.22
N TRP A 869 -10.39 9.64 -31.69
CA TRP A 869 -9.54 10.55 -32.43
C TRP A 869 -8.33 10.99 -31.59
N ASP A 870 -7.24 10.22 -31.69
CA ASP A 870 -5.83 10.60 -31.46
C ASP A 870 -5.67 12.12 -31.40
N LEU A 871 -5.70 12.67 -30.18
CA LEU A 871 -5.58 14.10 -29.93
C LEU A 871 -4.11 14.51 -29.90
N SER A 872 -3.20 13.61 -29.48
CA SER A 872 -1.76 13.91 -29.37
C SER A 872 -1.14 14.33 -30.70
N ARG A 873 -1.47 13.65 -31.80
CA ARG A 873 -0.94 13.96 -33.14
C ARG A 873 -1.81 14.96 -33.91
N ARG A 874 -3.10 15.09 -33.57
CA ARG A 874 -4.10 15.79 -34.40
C ARG A 874 -4.71 17.01 -33.74
N GLY A 875 -4.94 17.00 -32.44
CA GLY A 875 -5.67 18.03 -31.70
C GLY A 875 -7.15 18.12 -32.10
N LEU A 876 -7.86 19.04 -31.45
CA LEU A 876 -9.29 19.25 -31.65
C LEU A 876 -9.62 19.79 -33.06
N ARG A 877 -10.80 19.40 -33.57
CA ARG A 877 -11.42 20.14 -34.69
C ARG A 877 -12.11 21.39 -34.17
N ARG A 878 -12.26 22.39 -35.04
CA ARG A 878 -13.00 23.62 -34.76
C ARG A 878 -14.51 23.44 -34.77
N ASP A 879 -14.99 22.59 -35.68
CA ASP A 879 -16.41 22.29 -35.91
C ASP A 879 -16.58 20.76 -36.02
N GLY A 880 -17.71 20.24 -35.53
CA GLY A 880 -17.98 18.81 -35.43
C GLY A 880 -17.55 18.22 -34.08
N THR A 881 -17.70 16.89 -33.94
CA THR A 881 -17.25 16.13 -32.77
C THR A 881 -15.83 15.59 -32.99
N THR A 882 -15.01 15.64 -31.95
CA THR A 882 -13.75 14.88 -31.80
C THR A 882 -13.53 14.57 -30.33
N TYR A 883 -13.32 13.30 -29.98
CA TYR A 883 -12.98 12.85 -28.64
C TYR A 883 -11.88 11.81 -28.68
N GLU A 884 -11.20 11.67 -27.56
CA GLU A 884 -10.39 10.52 -27.19
C GLU A 884 -11.00 9.95 -25.89
N ASN A 885 -11.06 8.63 -25.80
CA ASN A 885 -11.67 7.92 -24.69
C ASN A 885 -10.57 7.15 -23.98
N PHE A 886 -10.38 7.41 -22.70
CA PHE A 886 -9.41 6.74 -21.86
C PHE A 886 -10.18 5.75 -20.97
N ASP A 887 -10.33 4.52 -21.46
CA ASP A 887 -11.13 3.48 -20.81
C ASP A 887 -10.29 2.73 -19.76
N PHE A 888 -10.87 2.47 -18.58
CA PHE A 888 -10.34 1.46 -17.64
C PHE A 888 -10.78 0.06 -18.12
N GLY A 889 -10.14 -0.43 -19.18
CA GLY A 889 -10.49 -1.73 -19.73
C GLY A 889 -9.82 -2.86 -18.98
N ILE A 890 -10.62 -3.76 -18.39
CA ILE A 890 -10.16 -5.08 -17.94
C ILE A 890 -9.50 -5.85 -19.11
N SER A 891 -9.96 -5.60 -20.35
CA SER A 891 -9.37 -6.11 -21.59
C SER A 891 -8.27 -5.25 -22.20
N THR A 892 -7.88 -4.13 -21.57
CA THR A 892 -6.74 -3.28 -21.98
C THR A 892 -5.62 -3.25 -20.94
N ARG A 893 -5.64 -4.18 -19.96
CA ARG A 893 -4.62 -4.36 -18.91
C ARG A 893 -4.32 -3.09 -18.08
N GLY A 894 -5.28 -2.14 -18.04
CA GLY A 894 -5.17 -0.86 -17.37
C GLY A 894 -5.92 0.24 -18.11
N VAL A 895 -5.74 1.49 -17.65
CA VAL A 895 -6.25 2.68 -18.36
C VAL A 895 -5.53 2.80 -19.70
N SER A 896 -6.28 2.73 -20.80
CA SER A 896 -5.75 2.84 -22.16
C SER A 896 -4.92 4.12 -22.30
N ASN A 897 -3.67 4.01 -22.78
CA ASN A 897 -2.61 5.03 -22.71
C ASN A 897 -3.14 6.47 -22.70
N PHE A 898 -3.00 7.14 -21.55
CA PHE A 898 -3.29 8.56 -21.38
C PHE A 898 -2.19 9.41 -22.06
N ASP A 899 -2.08 9.28 -23.40
CA ASP A 899 -1.23 10.06 -24.32
C ASP A 899 -1.77 11.49 -24.45
N LEU A 900 -1.76 12.18 -23.31
CA LEU A 900 -1.72 13.62 -23.24
C LEU A 900 -0.28 14.06 -22.95
N PHE A 901 0.70 13.63 -23.78
CA PHE A 901 2.13 13.96 -23.66
C PHE A 901 2.48 15.45 -23.96
N PHE A 902 1.61 16.37 -23.56
CA PHE A 902 1.68 17.81 -23.81
C PHE A 902 0.80 18.59 -22.82
N ASP A 903 1.29 19.75 -22.37
CA ASP A 903 0.55 20.61 -21.43
C ASP A 903 -0.67 21.30 -22.08
N GLU A 904 -0.87 21.21 -23.41
CA GLU A 904 -1.90 21.97 -24.14
C GLU A 904 -2.33 21.36 -25.51
N ILE A 905 -3.65 21.20 -25.71
CA ILE A 905 -4.29 21.04 -27.04
C ILE A 905 -4.99 22.34 -27.45
N ARG A 906 -5.02 22.61 -28.76
CA ARG A 906 -5.84 23.66 -29.37
C ARG A 906 -6.64 23.14 -30.56
N ASN A 907 -7.79 23.77 -30.84
CA ASN A 907 -8.47 23.55 -32.12
C ASN A 907 -7.80 24.32 -33.29
N ARG A 908 -7.84 23.71 -34.48
CA ARG A 908 -7.15 24.22 -35.70
C ARG A 908 -7.99 25.19 -36.54
#